data_AF-A0AAF0CQ54-F1
#
_entry.id   AF-A0AAF0CQ54-F1
#
_cell.length_a   1.000
_cell.length_b   1.000
_cell.length_c   1.000
_cell.angle_alpha   90.00
_cell.angle_beta   90.00
_cell.angle_gamma   90.00
#
_symmetry.space_group_name_H-M   'P 1'
#
loop_
_entity.id
_entity.type
_entity.pdbx_description
1 polymer ?
#
loop_
_entity_poly.entity_id
_entity_poly.type
_entity_poly.pdbx_seq_one_letter_code
_entity_poly.pdbx_strand_id
1 'polypeptide(L)'
;MSRVCEFLFGSGHARRRLIGLSLILGLSLGSTQAAVETPSQFFGFKPGQTGELVRYPVVLDYLQSLAAGSDRVIYEEVGKTTMGNPFGLITVSSPENLKNLDRILEINQRLADPRGLSEDEAAALIAEGKPVYYLYATIHSTEVSNIAATTEIAYQLASGDSPEIKQILHDAVVLIEPSQNPDGQYWVVDHWYKTAGTDYQRVYPDLYHKYTGHDDNRDWFMFTQIETRLNLGIQARYRPVISHDMHQMGNRGARIFVPPFDDPFDRNMHPLLQIEQATVGQAMAEALFAAGKEGINWGARYDMWSPARQFMIYKGQPRILTEIARSNLADPQVSKDGSPLGPQEISRDFPVPYSQDTWTLQQQVDYGVIAAMAGIKHVARYGKEFMTNFYHVQKSWVTRTAKPYAFVVSAEQRDPYATYEMLEIMETAEVEIERADEAFTADGTTYPAGSYVIRTAQPYGAFAKTMLERQDYPDLKVFPGGPPKRPYDATGQTLWMLMGVDVAEIEAPFEASLDLVEQVAPVPQPPPAATAGFYLIGPESYGVFKVVSALQAADVPAVRTAEATTVAGKSFAPGTLMFPINPETQSIVTTATSSWGLPVVAATALPGVDGFALKPDTRVGLYRSANIMPGGWLMWVFDQYDVNYRVVSADDFTGDLNDRYDVIVMPSGLSKQRVIKGLDQTKNDPAEWGWAAGIGEEGWIKLRQWVHDGGTLLAIGSASETARDLLDLPIEPALPAPERNYGDEETHAEEEMVSAAGAAQKLKDTFMSPASLMYTLRDEVADPTSLFYCPGSLLDNLFDPTQPVAWGMPAQWPVFFIRDQAYRLRPSFDIQAEVVSKYPSSDILQSGWLLGEDYLKDQANVVSFEVGEGFVVTFGTQVDFRAQARATTKMVFNAIYHGPSTAIPAADVATVLAP
;
A
#
# COMPACT_ATOMS: atom_id res chain seq x y z
N MET A 1 -6.85 0.21 -35.17
CA MET A 1 -6.42 0.24 -36.59
C MET A 1 -7.55 0.84 -37.46
N SER A 2 -7.35 2.03 -38.07
CA SER A 2 -8.12 2.66 -39.19
C SER A 2 -9.63 2.94 -39.02
N ARG A 3 -10.27 4.00 -39.52
CA ARG A 3 -10.01 5.18 -40.40
C ARG A 3 -11.29 6.06 -40.32
N VAL A 4 -11.23 7.38 -40.09
CA VAL A 4 -11.19 8.49 -41.08
C VAL A 4 -12.25 8.46 -42.19
N CYS A 5 -13.06 9.52 -42.29
CA CYS A 5 -13.56 10.10 -43.55
C CYS A 5 -14.01 11.57 -43.37
N GLU A 6 -13.37 12.49 -44.11
CA GLU A 6 -13.76 13.87 -44.41
C GLU A 6 -14.90 13.94 -45.45
N PHE A 7 -15.65 15.06 -45.51
CA PHE A 7 -15.75 15.99 -46.67
C PHE A 7 -17.02 16.88 -46.60
N LEU A 8 -16.88 18.21 -46.77
CA LEU A 8 -17.39 19.00 -47.91
C LEU A 8 -17.39 20.53 -47.65
N PHE A 9 -16.73 21.26 -48.56
CA PHE A 9 -16.77 22.71 -48.73
C PHE A 9 -17.97 23.18 -49.56
N GLY A 10 -18.43 24.42 -49.33
CA GLY A 10 -19.37 25.15 -50.19
C GLY A 10 -18.96 26.63 -50.38
N SER A 11 -18.75 27.00 -51.65
CA SER A 11 -18.60 28.33 -52.27
C SER A 11 -19.60 29.40 -51.77
N GLY A 12 -19.40 30.72 -51.73
CA GLY A 12 -18.57 31.67 -52.48
C GLY A 12 -19.46 32.85 -52.93
N HIS A 13 -19.04 34.13 -52.77
CA HIS A 13 -19.23 35.30 -53.68
C HIS A 13 -19.02 36.67 -52.99
N ALA A 14 -17.90 37.31 -53.36
CA ALA A 14 -17.64 38.71 -53.70
C ALA A 14 -18.36 39.90 -53.00
N ARG A 15 -17.54 40.82 -52.45
CA ARG A 15 -17.57 42.26 -52.83
C ARG A 15 -16.24 42.97 -52.53
N ARG A 16 -15.70 43.59 -53.57
CA ARG A 16 -14.51 44.46 -53.61
C ARG A 16 -14.70 45.71 -52.74
N ARG A 17 -13.63 46.19 -52.09
CA ARG A 17 -13.31 47.63 -51.92
C ARG A 17 -11.82 47.86 -51.59
N LEU A 18 -11.21 48.69 -52.45
CA LEU A 18 -10.11 49.65 -52.24
C LEU A 18 -8.75 49.15 -51.72
N ILE A 19 -7.78 49.18 -52.65
CA ILE A 19 -6.34 49.09 -52.44
C ILE A 19 -5.86 50.41 -51.85
N GLY A 20 -5.39 50.38 -50.60
CA GLY A 20 -4.53 51.40 -50.00
C GLY A 20 -3.13 50.81 -49.84
N LEU A 21 -2.17 51.37 -50.57
CA LEU A 21 -0.75 51.04 -50.43
C LEU A 21 -0.29 51.58 -49.06
N SER A 22 0.11 50.70 -48.14
CA SER A 22 0.77 51.09 -46.89
C SER A 22 1.97 50.16 -46.68
N LEU A 23 3.14 50.77 -46.61
CA LEU A 23 4.41 50.14 -46.22
C LEU A 23 4.20 49.35 -44.92
N ILE A 24 4.34 48.02 -44.98
CA ILE A 24 4.52 47.20 -43.78
C ILE A 24 6.01 47.24 -43.47
N LEU A 25 6.40 48.12 -42.54
CA LEU A 25 7.62 47.94 -41.77
C LEU A 25 7.41 46.67 -40.94
N GLY A 26 8.20 45.63 -41.19
CA GLY A 26 8.23 44.43 -40.37
C GLY A 26 8.71 44.77 -38.98
N LEU A 27 7.78 45.07 -38.07
CA LEU A 27 8.01 44.98 -36.64
C LEU A 27 8.06 43.48 -36.33
N SER A 28 9.26 42.96 -36.14
CA SER A 28 9.45 41.74 -35.35
C SER A 28 8.90 42.02 -33.97
N LEU A 29 7.64 41.66 -33.75
CA LEU A 29 7.09 41.44 -32.42
C LEU A 29 7.88 40.26 -31.85
N GLY A 30 9.02 40.56 -31.24
CA GLY A 30 9.63 39.66 -30.29
C GLY A 30 8.58 39.44 -29.21
N SER A 31 8.05 38.22 -29.13
CA SER A 31 7.31 37.76 -27.97
C SER A 31 8.22 37.92 -26.77
N THR A 32 8.02 39.01 -26.02
CA THR A 32 8.64 39.13 -24.70
C THR A 32 7.91 38.11 -23.83
N GLN A 33 8.58 37.00 -23.53
CA GLN A 33 8.05 36.00 -22.62
C GLN A 33 7.81 36.73 -21.28
N ALA A 34 6.57 36.72 -20.81
CA ALA A 34 6.22 37.41 -19.57
C ALA A 34 7.07 36.84 -18.43
N ALA A 35 7.60 37.70 -17.56
CA ALA A 35 8.40 37.25 -16.43
C ALA A 35 7.56 36.32 -15.54
N VAL A 36 8.12 35.16 -15.21
CA VAL A 36 7.49 34.17 -14.33
C VAL A 36 7.23 34.81 -12.96
N GLU A 37 5.98 34.74 -12.51
CA GLU A 37 5.56 35.26 -11.22
C GLU A 37 6.18 34.43 -10.07
N THR A 38 6.67 35.09 -9.03
CA THR A 38 7.17 34.38 -7.83
C THR A 38 6.00 33.65 -7.14
N PRO A 39 6.25 32.55 -6.41
CA PRO A 39 5.18 31.88 -5.68
C PRO A 39 4.45 32.83 -4.73
N SER A 40 5.18 33.73 -4.05
CA SER A 40 4.55 34.68 -3.12
C SER A 40 3.58 35.66 -3.80
N GLN A 41 3.89 36.07 -5.03
CA GLN A 41 3.01 36.95 -5.81
C GLN A 41 1.76 36.20 -6.29
N PHE A 42 1.94 34.97 -6.78
CA PHE A 42 0.84 34.15 -7.31
C PHE A 42 -0.15 33.71 -6.22
N PHE A 43 0.35 33.18 -5.10
CA PHE A 43 -0.49 32.71 -3.99
C PHE A 43 -0.99 33.84 -3.09
N GLY A 44 -0.37 35.03 -3.15
CA GLY A 44 -0.66 36.16 -2.26
C GLY A 44 -0.06 36.03 -0.85
N PHE A 45 0.66 34.95 -0.57
CA PHE A 45 1.43 34.70 0.65
C PHE A 45 2.66 33.86 0.32
N LYS A 46 3.69 33.89 1.18
CA LYS A 46 4.89 33.06 0.95
C LYS A 46 4.56 31.58 1.24
N PRO A 47 4.82 30.62 0.32
CA PRO A 47 4.67 29.20 0.64
C PRO A 47 5.45 28.84 1.91
N GLY A 48 4.77 28.18 2.84
CA GLY A 48 5.27 27.88 4.18
C GLY A 48 5.03 28.96 5.24
N GLN A 49 4.37 30.07 4.90
CA GLN A 49 3.94 31.07 5.88
C GLN A 49 3.02 30.44 6.93
N THR A 50 3.26 30.74 8.21
CA THR A 50 2.42 30.29 9.31
C THR A 50 0.95 30.67 9.09
N GLY A 51 0.06 29.72 9.33
CA GLY A 51 -1.38 29.87 9.16
C GLY A 51 -1.89 29.66 7.73
N GLU A 52 -1.01 29.58 6.73
CA GLU A 52 -1.37 29.42 5.31
C GLU A 52 -0.91 28.08 4.74
N LEU A 53 -1.77 27.43 3.96
CA LEU A 53 -1.48 26.20 3.23
C LEU A 53 -1.67 26.42 1.73
N VAL A 54 -0.75 25.91 0.92
CA VAL A 54 -0.95 25.89 -0.54
C VAL A 54 -2.00 24.85 -0.89
N ARG A 55 -2.96 25.21 -1.74
CA ARG A 55 -4.01 24.30 -2.22
C ARG A 55 -3.57 23.62 -3.50
N TYR A 56 -3.72 22.30 -3.58
CA TYR A 56 -3.27 21.52 -4.74
C TYR A 56 -3.80 22.03 -6.10
N PRO A 57 -5.10 22.39 -6.28
CA PRO A 57 -5.57 23.01 -7.54
C PRO A 57 -4.78 24.25 -7.95
N VAL A 58 -4.49 25.12 -6.97
CA VAL A 58 -3.79 26.39 -7.19
C VAL A 58 -2.31 26.14 -7.47
N VAL A 59 -1.74 25.07 -6.89
CA VAL A 59 -0.40 24.60 -7.26
C VAL A 59 -0.38 24.17 -8.72
N LEU A 60 -1.36 23.41 -9.21
CA LEU A 60 -1.43 23.04 -10.64
C LEU A 60 -1.55 24.26 -11.56
N ASP A 61 -2.41 25.22 -11.21
CA ASP A 61 -2.52 26.49 -11.96
C ASP A 61 -1.18 27.22 -12.02
N TYR A 62 -0.44 27.24 -10.89
CA TYR A 62 0.88 27.83 -10.83
C TYR A 62 1.88 27.08 -11.72
N LEU A 63 1.93 25.75 -11.65
CA LEU A 63 2.82 24.94 -12.48
C LEU A 63 2.55 25.11 -13.99
N GLN A 64 1.28 25.23 -14.38
CA GLN A 64 0.90 25.57 -15.75
C GLN A 64 1.36 26.97 -16.14
N SER A 65 1.29 27.94 -15.22
CA SER A 65 1.80 29.29 -15.45
C SER A 65 3.33 29.29 -15.64
N LEU A 66 4.06 28.45 -14.90
CA LEU A 66 5.51 28.25 -15.09
C LEU A 66 5.80 27.72 -16.51
N ALA A 67 5.06 26.70 -16.95
CA ALA A 67 5.20 26.13 -18.29
C ALA A 67 4.87 27.13 -19.41
N ALA A 68 3.90 28.01 -19.20
CA ALA A 68 3.61 29.10 -20.15
C ALA A 68 4.68 30.20 -20.15
N GLY A 69 5.30 30.47 -18.99
CA GLY A 69 6.25 31.56 -18.77
C GLY A 69 7.73 31.18 -18.95
N SER A 70 8.08 29.90 -19.08
CA SER A 70 9.47 29.43 -19.18
C SER A 70 9.65 28.38 -20.27
N ASP A 71 10.65 28.53 -21.12
CA ASP A 71 11.04 27.54 -22.14
C ASP A 71 11.80 26.33 -21.56
N ARG A 72 11.92 26.27 -20.22
CA ARG A 72 12.59 25.23 -19.44
C ARG A 72 11.62 24.23 -18.82
N VAL A 73 10.30 24.43 -18.96
CA VAL A 73 9.28 23.67 -18.22
C VAL A 73 8.25 23.07 -19.19
N ILE A 74 7.96 21.79 -19.01
CA ILE A 74 6.81 21.10 -19.60
C ILE A 74 5.89 20.69 -18.45
N TYR A 75 4.61 21.01 -18.54
CA TYR A 75 3.57 20.53 -17.63
C TYR A 75 2.74 19.44 -18.33
N GLU A 76 2.43 18.37 -17.61
CA GLU A 76 1.57 17.28 -18.04
C GLU A 76 0.57 16.90 -16.93
N GLU A 77 -0.68 16.67 -17.31
CA GLU A 77 -1.62 15.90 -16.50
C GLU A 77 -1.47 14.44 -16.90
N VAL A 78 -0.89 13.63 -16.01
CA VAL A 78 -0.54 12.22 -16.30
C VAL A 78 -1.78 11.32 -16.26
N GLY A 79 -2.79 11.70 -15.48
CA GLY A 79 -4.04 10.98 -15.35
C GLY A 79 -4.94 11.54 -14.27
N LYS A 80 -5.90 10.73 -13.83
CA LYS A 80 -6.84 11.05 -12.76
C LYS A 80 -6.63 10.12 -11.57
N THR A 81 -6.73 10.67 -10.37
CA THR A 81 -6.70 9.95 -9.09
C THR A 81 -7.95 9.09 -8.88
N THR A 82 -7.96 8.34 -7.78
CA THR A 82 -9.08 7.53 -7.30
C THR A 82 -10.38 8.32 -7.16
N MET A 83 -10.32 9.59 -6.77
CA MET A 83 -11.48 10.50 -6.70
C MET A 83 -11.65 11.38 -7.94
N GLY A 84 -10.85 11.18 -8.99
CA GLY A 84 -10.98 11.88 -10.28
C GLY A 84 -10.25 13.22 -10.39
N ASN A 85 -9.41 13.59 -9.42
CA ASN A 85 -8.60 14.81 -9.46
C ASN A 85 -7.38 14.64 -10.39
N PRO A 86 -6.89 15.73 -11.01
CA PRO A 86 -5.73 15.68 -11.89
C PRO A 86 -4.43 15.29 -11.15
N PHE A 87 -3.65 14.38 -11.75
CA PHE A 87 -2.33 13.99 -11.28
C PHE A 87 -1.26 14.74 -12.10
N GLY A 88 -0.64 15.76 -11.49
CA GLY A 88 0.25 16.70 -12.20
C GLY A 88 1.72 16.30 -12.16
N LEU A 89 2.41 16.50 -13.28
CA LEU A 89 3.86 16.32 -13.41
C LEU A 89 4.45 17.53 -14.13
N ILE A 90 5.61 18.01 -13.68
CA ILE A 90 6.45 18.90 -14.50
C ILE A 90 7.79 18.25 -14.85
N THR A 91 8.25 18.50 -16.07
CA THR A 91 9.60 18.18 -16.54
C THR A 91 10.38 19.48 -16.71
N VAL A 92 11.53 19.61 -16.05
CA VAL A 92 12.35 20.81 -16.05
C VAL A 92 13.77 20.49 -16.52
N SER A 93 14.25 21.19 -17.56
CA SER A 93 15.63 21.07 -18.07
C SER A 93 15.98 22.27 -18.95
N SER A 94 17.19 22.30 -19.53
CA SER A 94 17.53 23.30 -20.52
C SER A 94 16.65 23.18 -21.77
N PRO A 95 16.38 24.28 -22.51
CA PRO A 95 15.58 24.22 -23.73
C PRO A 95 16.18 23.31 -24.81
N GLU A 96 17.51 23.10 -24.79
CA GLU A 96 18.19 22.15 -25.67
C GLU A 96 17.88 20.70 -25.28
N ASN A 97 18.01 20.35 -24.00
CA ASN A 97 17.67 19.01 -23.52
C ASN A 97 16.19 18.69 -23.76
N LEU A 98 15.28 19.65 -23.53
CA LEU A 98 13.84 19.43 -23.77
C LEU A 98 13.52 19.20 -25.24
N LYS A 99 14.23 19.87 -26.17
CA LYS A 99 14.10 19.58 -27.62
C LYS A 99 14.62 18.19 -27.99
N ASN A 100 15.57 17.68 -27.23
CA ASN A 100 16.19 16.37 -27.42
C ASN A 100 15.64 15.30 -26.44
N LEU A 101 14.51 15.57 -25.78
CA LEU A 101 14.02 14.73 -24.69
C LEU A 101 13.79 13.28 -25.15
N ASP A 102 13.19 13.07 -26.31
CA ASP A 102 12.95 11.72 -26.86
C ASP A 102 14.25 10.90 -26.98
N ARG A 103 15.35 11.54 -27.40
CA ARG A 103 16.67 10.88 -27.50
C ARG A 103 17.25 10.58 -26.11
N ILE A 104 17.10 11.49 -25.15
CA ILE A 104 17.52 11.26 -23.76
C ILE A 104 16.74 10.07 -23.18
N LEU A 105 15.44 10.00 -23.40
CA LEU A 105 14.61 8.90 -22.92
C LEU A 105 14.99 7.58 -23.61
N GLU A 106 15.21 7.57 -24.92
CA GLU A 106 15.68 6.38 -25.65
C GLU A 106 17.00 5.85 -25.06
N ILE A 107 17.96 6.74 -24.76
CA ILE A 107 19.22 6.35 -24.10
C ILE A 107 18.93 5.69 -22.76
N ASN A 108 18.11 6.30 -21.90
CA ASN A 108 17.82 5.75 -20.57
C ASN A 108 17.08 4.40 -20.66
N GLN A 109 16.19 4.21 -21.64
CA GLN A 109 15.55 2.91 -21.92
C GLN A 109 16.58 1.84 -22.28
N ARG A 110 17.53 2.16 -23.17
CA ARG A 110 18.60 1.22 -23.55
C ARG A 110 19.54 0.88 -22.41
N LEU A 111 19.79 1.81 -21.48
CA LEU A 111 20.59 1.52 -20.29
C LEU A 111 19.80 0.73 -19.22
N ALA A 112 18.46 0.88 -19.19
CA ALA A 112 17.58 0.14 -18.29
C ALA A 112 17.48 -1.36 -18.66
N ASP A 113 17.56 -1.68 -19.95
CA ASP A 113 17.70 -3.04 -20.46
C ASP A 113 18.92 -3.15 -21.38
N PRO A 114 20.10 -3.49 -20.83
CA PRO A 114 21.35 -3.49 -21.60
C PRO A 114 21.57 -4.74 -22.44
N ARG A 115 20.57 -5.61 -22.59
CA ARG A 115 20.69 -6.79 -23.46
C ARG A 115 21.00 -6.34 -24.89
N GLY A 116 21.99 -6.99 -25.51
CA GLY A 116 22.46 -6.63 -26.86
C GLY A 116 23.32 -5.37 -26.94
N LEU A 117 23.64 -4.69 -25.84
CA LEU A 117 24.62 -3.58 -25.82
C LEU A 117 26.04 -4.08 -25.57
N SER A 118 26.97 -3.70 -26.43
CA SER A 118 28.40 -3.77 -26.11
C SER A 118 28.80 -2.69 -25.10
N GLU A 119 29.95 -2.87 -24.44
CA GLU A 119 30.51 -1.88 -23.51
C GLU A 119 30.79 -0.53 -24.20
N ASP A 120 31.31 -0.56 -25.44
CA ASP A 120 31.63 0.65 -26.20
C ASP A 120 30.36 1.43 -26.58
N GLU A 121 29.29 0.72 -26.97
CA GLU A 121 27.98 1.34 -27.24
C GLU A 121 27.38 1.93 -25.97
N ALA A 122 27.42 1.20 -24.85
CA ALA A 122 26.95 1.71 -23.56
C ALA A 122 27.72 2.97 -23.14
N ALA A 123 29.05 2.97 -23.28
CA ALA A 123 29.89 4.14 -22.98
C ALA A 123 29.55 5.34 -23.87
N ALA A 124 29.28 5.13 -25.16
CA ALA A 124 28.86 6.18 -26.07
C ALA A 124 27.48 6.76 -25.69
N LEU A 125 26.51 5.89 -25.37
CA LEU A 125 25.19 6.32 -24.89
C LEU A 125 25.29 7.09 -23.58
N ILE A 126 26.09 6.62 -22.63
CA ILE A 126 26.34 7.31 -21.36
C ILE A 126 26.96 8.68 -21.62
N ALA A 127 27.93 8.81 -22.53
CA ALA A 127 28.56 10.09 -22.86
C ALA A 127 27.58 11.11 -23.47
N GLU A 128 26.62 10.65 -24.28
CA GLU A 128 25.58 11.49 -24.88
C GLU A 128 24.43 11.83 -23.91
N GLY A 129 24.01 10.85 -23.11
CA GLY A 129 22.78 10.91 -22.32
C GLY A 129 22.80 11.88 -21.14
N LYS A 130 21.62 12.04 -20.53
CA LYS A 130 21.41 12.90 -19.36
C LYS A 130 20.72 12.10 -18.26
N PRO A 131 21.19 12.15 -17.00
CA PRO A 131 20.47 11.58 -15.88
C PRO A 131 19.10 12.23 -15.73
N VAL A 132 18.09 11.41 -15.48
CA VAL A 132 16.76 11.87 -15.07
C VAL A 132 16.66 11.73 -13.56
N TYR A 133 16.40 12.86 -12.88
CA TYR A 133 16.18 12.94 -11.44
C TYR A 133 14.68 13.04 -11.17
N TYR A 134 14.10 12.06 -10.48
CA TYR A 134 12.67 12.09 -10.15
C TYR A 134 12.43 12.52 -8.70
N LEU A 135 11.90 13.72 -8.52
CA LEU A 135 11.47 14.25 -7.23
C LEU A 135 9.96 14.11 -7.10
N TYR A 136 9.50 13.38 -6.09
CA TYR A 136 8.09 13.29 -5.74
C TYR A 136 7.89 13.53 -4.25
N ALA A 137 6.68 13.94 -3.88
CA ALA A 137 6.39 14.47 -2.57
C ALA A 137 4.95 14.19 -2.16
N THR A 138 4.67 14.39 -0.87
CA THR A 138 3.30 14.54 -0.36
C THR A 138 2.43 13.31 -0.67
N ILE A 139 2.99 12.11 -0.56
CA ILE A 139 2.19 10.88 -0.58
C ILE A 139 1.26 10.86 0.63
N HIS A 140 1.73 11.25 1.81
CA HIS A 140 0.85 11.49 2.94
C HIS A 140 0.34 12.93 2.91
N SER A 141 -0.98 13.14 2.76
CA SER A 141 -1.52 14.49 2.56
C SER A 141 -1.44 15.42 3.78
N THR A 142 -1.13 14.89 4.96
CA THR A 142 -0.85 15.72 6.15
C THR A 142 0.55 16.34 6.13
N GLU A 143 1.39 15.98 5.17
CA GLU A 143 2.79 16.40 5.05
C GLU A 143 2.95 17.65 4.19
N VAL A 144 2.29 18.71 4.65
CA VAL A 144 2.03 19.94 3.92
C VAL A 144 3.27 20.78 3.58
N SER A 145 4.45 20.50 4.18
CA SER A 145 5.67 21.23 3.81
C SER A 145 6.17 20.88 2.41
N ASN A 146 5.95 19.64 1.97
CA ASN A 146 6.62 19.10 0.80
C ASN A 146 6.01 19.63 -0.50
N ILE A 147 4.70 19.81 -0.55
CA ILE A 147 4.02 20.48 -1.67
C ILE A 147 4.45 21.95 -1.82
N ALA A 148 4.68 22.66 -0.71
CA ALA A 148 5.21 24.02 -0.74
C ALA A 148 6.69 24.06 -1.18
N ALA A 149 7.50 23.11 -0.73
CA ALA A 149 8.91 22.99 -1.12
C ALA A 149 9.07 22.66 -2.61
N THR A 150 8.32 21.69 -3.14
CA THR A 150 8.35 21.33 -4.57
C THR A 150 7.91 22.49 -5.46
N THR A 151 6.93 23.28 -5.02
CA THR A 151 6.50 24.51 -5.71
C THR A 151 7.63 25.55 -5.81
N GLU A 152 8.37 25.77 -4.72
CA GLU A 152 9.51 26.68 -4.68
C GLU A 152 10.68 26.16 -5.55
N ILE A 153 10.98 24.85 -5.49
CA ILE A 153 12.00 24.21 -6.33
C ILE A 153 11.67 24.38 -7.82
N ALA A 154 10.42 24.12 -8.20
CA ALA A 154 9.94 24.30 -9.57
C ALA A 154 10.17 25.74 -10.07
N TYR A 155 9.82 26.74 -9.26
CA TYR A 155 10.06 28.14 -9.57
C TYR A 155 11.55 28.47 -9.74
N GLN A 156 12.41 27.99 -8.82
CA GLN A 156 13.85 28.26 -8.87
C GLN A 156 14.50 27.66 -10.13
N LEU A 157 14.11 26.45 -10.53
CA LEU A 157 14.61 25.83 -11.76
C LEU A 157 14.05 26.52 -13.02
N ALA A 158 12.78 26.92 -13.00
CA ALA A 158 12.12 27.56 -14.14
C ALA A 158 12.63 28.98 -14.43
N SER A 159 13.02 29.74 -13.39
CA SER A 159 13.32 31.18 -13.50
C SER A 159 14.76 31.56 -13.09
N GLY A 160 15.47 30.70 -12.37
CA GLY A 160 16.79 31.00 -11.83
C GLY A 160 17.88 31.11 -12.89
N ASP A 161 18.77 32.09 -12.74
CA ASP A 161 19.84 32.37 -13.71
C ASP A 161 21.26 32.21 -13.14
N SER A 162 21.38 31.67 -11.93
CA SER A 162 22.67 31.40 -11.30
C SER A 162 23.47 30.37 -12.12
N PRO A 163 24.82 30.40 -12.04
CA PRO A 163 25.66 29.39 -12.69
C PRO A 163 25.28 27.96 -12.29
N GLU A 164 24.85 27.78 -11.04
CA GLU A 164 24.41 26.49 -10.50
C GLU A 164 23.14 25.99 -11.18
N ILE A 165 22.08 26.81 -11.29
CA ILE A 165 20.83 26.41 -11.96
C ILE A 165 21.09 26.09 -13.43
N LYS A 166 21.88 26.92 -14.11
CA LYS A 166 22.26 26.68 -15.52
C LYS A 166 23.01 25.37 -15.69
N GLN A 167 23.91 25.04 -14.77
CA GLN A 167 24.61 23.75 -14.78
C GLN A 167 23.65 22.58 -14.57
N ILE A 168 22.77 22.66 -13.56
CA ILE A 168 21.75 21.63 -13.29
C ILE A 168 20.92 21.35 -14.56
N LEU A 169 20.39 22.39 -15.18
CA LEU A 169 19.51 22.27 -16.35
C LEU A 169 20.25 21.80 -17.61
N HIS A 170 21.54 22.12 -17.74
CA HIS A 170 22.37 21.61 -18.83
C HIS A 170 22.68 20.12 -18.66
N ASP A 171 22.95 19.69 -17.42
CA ASP A 171 23.47 18.35 -17.15
C ASP A 171 22.39 17.31 -16.80
N ALA A 172 21.17 17.71 -16.42
CA ALA A 172 20.11 16.78 -16.01
C ALA A 172 18.71 17.17 -16.53
N VAL A 173 17.80 16.18 -16.49
CA VAL A 173 16.35 16.38 -16.59
C VAL A 173 15.75 16.13 -15.22
N VAL A 174 14.96 17.08 -14.70
CA VAL A 174 14.33 16.97 -13.37
C VAL A 174 12.83 16.80 -13.55
N LEU A 175 12.28 15.74 -12.97
CA LEU A 175 10.84 15.51 -12.88
C LEU A 175 10.39 15.92 -11.48
N ILE A 176 9.29 16.68 -11.39
CA ILE A 176 8.70 17.08 -10.11
C ILE A 176 7.22 16.72 -10.10
N GLU A 177 6.86 15.81 -9.20
CA GLU A 177 5.50 15.44 -8.85
C GLU A 177 5.17 16.05 -7.48
N PRO A 178 4.35 17.11 -7.41
CA PRO A 178 4.13 17.85 -6.16
C PRO A 178 3.36 17.05 -5.09
N SER A 179 2.54 16.08 -5.51
CA SER A 179 1.73 15.26 -4.60
C SER A 179 1.41 13.90 -5.20
N GLN A 180 1.81 12.82 -4.53
CA GLN A 180 1.37 11.46 -4.89
C GLN A 180 -0.05 11.15 -4.38
N ASN A 181 -0.59 11.95 -3.46
CA ASN A 181 -1.98 11.83 -3.00
C ASN A 181 -2.71 13.18 -3.10
N PRO A 182 -3.07 13.61 -4.33
CA PRO A 182 -3.83 14.85 -4.52
C PRO A 182 -5.17 14.84 -3.80
N ASP A 183 -5.90 13.73 -3.79
CA ASP A 183 -7.25 13.64 -3.21
C ASP A 183 -7.27 14.04 -1.73
N GLY A 184 -6.33 13.50 -0.96
CA GLY A 184 -6.17 13.89 0.43
C GLY A 184 -5.73 15.35 0.63
N GLN A 185 -5.00 15.95 -0.32
CA GLN A 185 -4.65 17.38 -0.24
C GLN A 185 -5.90 18.26 -0.31
N TYR A 186 -6.91 17.91 -1.12
CA TYR A 186 -8.19 18.62 -1.11
C TYR A 186 -8.82 18.53 0.28
N TRP A 187 -8.95 17.32 0.83
CA TRP A 187 -9.62 17.11 2.12
C TRP A 187 -8.89 17.77 3.29
N VAL A 188 -7.58 17.57 3.42
CA VAL A 188 -6.78 18.11 4.53
C VAL A 188 -6.76 19.63 4.50
N VAL A 189 -6.50 20.24 3.34
CA VAL A 189 -6.37 21.70 3.24
C VAL A 189 -7.72 22.39 3.32
N ASP A 190 -8.78 21.84 2.71
CA ASP A 190 -10.11 22.44 2.81
C ASP A 190 -10.65 22.35 4.25
N HIS A 191 -10.42 21.24 4.96
CA HIS A 191 -10.78 21.11 6.38
C HIS A 191 -10.05 22.13 7.26
N TRP A 192 -8.75 22.35 7.03
CA TRP A 192 -7.94 23.36 7.73
C TRP A 192 -8.50 24.77 7.65
N TYR A 193 -8.99 25.16 6.47
CA TYR A 193 -9.59 26.47 6.24
C TYR A 193 -11.05 26.54 6.70
N LYS A 194 -11.83 25.46 6.54
CA LYS A 194 -13.23 25.38 7.00
C LYS A 194 -13.34 25.53 8.52
N THR A 195 -12.38 24.97 9.26
CA THR A 195 -12.34 25.01 10.73
C THR A 195 -11.62 26.24 11.29
N ALA A 196 -11.13 27.14 10.43
CA ALA A 196 -10.46 28.35 10.89
C ALA A 196 -11.41 29.24 11.71
N GLY A 197 -10.99 29.60 12.93
CA GLY A 197 -11.78 30.45 13.83
C GLY A 197 -12.93 29.74 14.57
N THR A 198 -13.01 28.40 14.50
CA THR A 198 -13.90 27.59 15.34
C THR A 198 -13.09 26.91 16.46
N ASP A 199 -13.79 26.29 17.42
CA ASP A 199 -13.17 25.46 18.48
C ASP A 199 -12.86 24.02 18.00
N TYR A 200 -13.10 23.71 16.72
CA TYR A 200 -12.86 22.38 16.17
C TYR A 200 -11.39 22.15 15.80
N GLN A 201 -10.97 20.89 15.80
CA GLN A 201 -9.63 20.51 15.35
C GLN A 201 -9.45 20.83 13.87
N ARG A 202 -8.28 21.39 13.56
CA ARG A 202 -7.93 21.76 12.19
C ARG A 202 -7.27 20.62 11.40
N VAL A 203 -6.90 19.53 12.07
CA VAL A 203 -6.42 18.30 11.43
C VAL A 203 -7.62 17.51 10.94
N TYR A 204 -7.56 17.02 9.71
CA TYR A 204 -8.60 16.17 9.14
C TYR A 204 -8.74 14.88 9.96
N PRO A 205 -9.93 14.54 10.48
CA PRO A 205 -10.06 13.49 11.49
C PRO A 205 -10.07 12.06 10.92
N ASP A 206 -10.14 11.90 9.60
CA ASP A 206 -10.33 10.61 8.95
C ASP A 206 -9.20 10.25 7.96
N LEU A 207 -9.34 9.14 7.24
CA LEU A 207 -8.42 8.70 6.19
C LEU A 207 -8.31 9.78 5.10
N TYR A 208 -7.12 10.32 4.90
CA TYR A 208 -6.83 11.26 3.82
C TYR A 208 -6.49 10.56 2.48
N HIS A 209 -6.99 9.34 2.31
CA HIS A 209 -7.08 8.65 1.03
C HIS A 209 -8.36 7.82 1.08
N LYS A 210 -9.01 7.55 -0.07
CA LYS A 210 -10.29 6.82 -0.09
C LYS A 210 -10.23 5.49 0.66
N TYR A 211 -9.07 4.83 0.62
CA TYR A 211 -8.88 3.50 1.21
C TYR A 211 -7.75 3.43 2.23
N THR A 212 -6.60 4.04 1.97
CA THR A 212 -5.35 3.63 2.64
C THR A 212 -4.94 4.53 3.80
N GLY A 213 -5.42 5.79 3.84
CA GLY A 213 -4.91 6.79 4.77
C GLY A 213 -3.39 6.96 4.66
N HIS A 214 -2.67 6.93 5.79
CA HIS A 214 -1.20 6.98 5.83
C HIS A 214 -0.52 5.74 5.24
N ASP A 215 -1.26 4.67 4.96
CA ASP A 215 -0.72 3.42 4.46
C ASP A 215 -0.59 3.39 2.92
N ASP A 216 -0.87 4.50 2.22
CA ASP A 216 -0.65 4.62 0.77
C ASP A 216 0.81 4.34 0.39
N ASN A 217 1.78 4.74 1.23
CA ASN A 217 3.19 4.36 1.08
C ASN A 217 3.47 2.90 1.51
N ARG A 218 2.55 1.96 1.29
CA ARG A 218 2.71 0.50 1.44
C ARG A 218 2.24 -0.30 0.23
N ASP A 219 1.76 0.38 -0.80
CA ASP A 219 1.19 -0.24 -2.00
C ASP A 219 2.25 -0.59 -3.07
N TRP A 220 3.53 -0.29 -2.82
CA TRP A 220 4.60 -0.38 -3.82
C TRP A 220 4.99 -1.80 -4.31
N PHE A 221 4.26 -2.84 -3.93
CA PHE A 221 4.40 -4.15 -4.57
C PHE A 221 3.07 -4.79 -4.98
N MET A 222 1.93 -4.30 -4.48
CA MET A 222 0.61 -4.79 -4.91
C MET A 222 -0.01 -3.91 -5.99
N PHE A 223 0.39 -2.63 -6.07
CA PHE A 223 -0.02 -1.66 -7.09
C PHE A 223 -1.54 -1.53 -7.22
N THR A 224 -2.22 -1.54 -6.07
CA THR A 224 -3.68 -1.53 -5.97
C THR A 224 -4.29 -0.14 -6.17
N GLN A 225 -3.54 0.92 -5.86
CA GLN A 225 -4.02 2.30 -5.96
C GLN A 225 -3.72 2.90 -7.34
N ILE A 226 -4.62 3.74 -7.85
CA ILE A 226 -4.50 4.37 -9.16
C ILE A 226 -3.28 5.29 -9.20
N GLU A 227 -3.04 6.03 -8.12
CA GLU A 227 -1.91 6.95 -7.93
C GLU A 227 -0.57 6.21 -8.06
N THR A 228 -0.44 5.06 -7.40
CA THR A 228 0.73 4.17 -7.53
C THR A 228 0.97 3.78 -8.99
N ARG A 229 -0.09 3.37 -9.70
CA ARG A 229 -0.01 2.94 -11.11
C ARG A 229 0.34 4.10 -12.06
N LEU A 230 -0.16 5.31 -11.81
CA LEU A 230 0.23 6.52 -12.55
C LEU A 230 1.72 6.81 -12.38
N ASN A 231 2.22 6.72 -11.14
CA ASN A 231 3.65 6.88 -10.86
C ASN A 231 4.52 5.82 -11.56
N LEU A 232 4.08 4.55 -11.58
CA LEU A 232 4.76 3.50 -12.36
C LEU A 232 4.83 3.86 -13.85
N GLY A 233 3.78 4.43 -14.43
CA GLY A 233 3.78 4.92 -15.81
C GLY A 233 4.84 6.01 -16.06
N ILE A 234 5.03 6.92 -15.11
CA ILE A 234 6.10 7.94 -15.17
C ILE A 234 7.47 7.27 -15.13
N GLN A 235 7.70 6.37 -14.18
CA GLN A 235 8.98 5.66 -14.08
C GLN A 235 9.28 4.80 -15.32
N ALA A 236 8.27 4.14 -15.88
CA ALA A 236 8.40 3.33 -17.09
C ALA A 236 8.77 4.18 -18.31
N ARG A 237 8.18 5.38 -18.45
CA ARG A 237 8.49 6.31 -19.55
C ARG A 237 9.88 6.91 -19.44
N TYR A 238 10.25 7.38 -18.25
CA TYR A 238 11.42 8.24 -18.07
C TYR A 238 12.70 7.51 -17.66
N ARG A 239 12.58 6.30 -17.10
CA ARG A 239 13.69 5.53 -16.50
C ARG A 239 14.64 6.43 -15.68
N PRO A 240 14.15 7.02 -14.57
CA PRO A 240 15.00 7.81 -13.70
C PRO A 240 16.23 7.02 -13.28
N VAL A 241 17.36 7.70 -13.12
CA VAL A 241 18.56 7.08 -12.53
C VAL A 241 18.58 7.24 -11.01
N ILE A 242 17.61 7.96 -10.45
CA ILE A 242 17.42 8.24 -9.03
C ILE A 242 15.98 8.68 -8.77
N SER A 243 15.46 8.28 -7.61
CA SER A 243 14.16 8.71 -7.09
C SER A 243 14.37 9.40 -5.75
N HIS A 244 13.70 10.53 -5.52
CA HIS A 244 13.72 11.27 -4.26
C HIS A 244 12.29 11.48 -3.77
N ASP A 245 11.99 10.82 -2.66
CA ASP A 245 10.73 10.87 -1.95
C ASP A 245 10.82 11.84 -0.76
N MET A 246 10.02 12.90 -0.78
CA MET A 246 9.95 13.89 0.31
C MET A 246 8.79 13.59 1.26
N HIS A 247 9.15 13.27 2.50
CA HIS A 247 8.25 12.94 3.62
C HIS A 247 8.35 13.94 4.78
N GLN A 248 7.42 13.81 5.72
CA GLN A 248 7.54 14.37 7.06
C GLN A 248 7.44 13.30 8.14
N MET A 249 8.14 13.53 9.25
CA MET A 249 8.12 12.66 10.43
C MET A 249 7.49 13.31 11.65
N GLY A 250 7.31 12.53 12.72
CA GLY A 250 6.90 13.02 14.04
C GLY A 250 7.72 14.22 14.52
N ASN A 251 7.12 15.04 15.37
CA ASN A 251 7.66 16.36 15.74
C ASN A 251 8.69 16.33 16.89
N ARG A 252 8.92 15.16 17.49
CA ARG A 252 9.78 14.97 18.68
C ARG A 252 11.23 14.62 18.38
N GLY A 253 11.55 14.22 17.15
CA GLY A 253 12.88 13.71 16.76
C GLY A 253 13.87 14.79 16.28
N ALA A 254 14.80 14.40 15.41
CA ALA A 254 15.59 15.34 14.61
C ALA A 254 14.67 16.28 13.79
N ARG A 255 15.20 17.32 13.15
CA ARG A 255 14.43 18.21 12.27
C ARG A 255 14.37 17.72 10.83
N ILE A 256 15.39 17.02 10.37
CA ILE A 256 15.39 16.35 9.08
C ILE A 256 16.28 15.10 9.11
N PHE A 257 15.79 14.01 8.54
CA PHE A 257 16.60 12.86 8.15
C PHE A 257 17.02 12.99 6.68
N VAL A 258 18.28 12.67 6.40
CA VAL A 258 18.82 12.45 5.05
C VAL A 258 19.60 11.13 5.03
N PRO A 259 19.74 10.43 3.89
CA PRO A 259 20.46 9.15 3.86
C PRO A 259 21.95 9.30 4.24
N PRO A 260 22.64 8.21 4.63
CA PRO A 260 22.29 6.80 4.43
C PRO A 260 21.14 6.28 5.30
N PHE A 261 20.52 5.19 4.86
CA PHE A 261 19.57 4.38 5.62
C PHE A 261 20.28 3.53 6.68
N ASP A 262 19.49 3.01 7.62
CA ASP A 262 19.92 2.09 8.66
C ASP A 262 19.79 0.62 8.19
N ASP A 263 20.47 -0.29 8.88
CA ASP A 263 20.39 -1.72 8.61
C ASP A 263 19.05 -2.31 9.09
N PRO A 264 18.50 -3.33 8.38
CA PRO A 264 19.10 -4.03 7.25
C PRO A 264 18.62 -3.52 5.88
N PHE A 265 19.40 -3.86 4.85
CA PHE A 265 19.02 -3.72 3.45
C PHE A 265 18.46 -5.05 2.93
N ASP A 266 17.57 -5.00 1.95
CA ASP A 266 17.19 -6.15 1.15
C ASP A 266 18.45 -6.77 0.51
N ARG A 267 18.59 -8.09 0.63
CA ARG A 267 19.72 -8.87 0.09
C ARG A 267 19.80 -8.82 -1.44
N ASN A 268 18.72 -8.48 -2.13
CA ASN A 268 18.66 -8.32 -3.58
C ASN A 268 18.94 -6.89 -4.05
N MET A 269 19.09 -5.93 -3.13
CA MET A 269 19.51 -4.59 -3.49
C MET A 269 20.96 -4.59 -3.97
N HIS A 270 21.22 -3.97 -5.12
CA HIS A 270 22.59 -3.87 -5.63
C HIS A 270 23.41 -2.88 -4.77
N PRO A 271 24.64 -3.24 -4.32
CA PRO A 271 25.42 -2.39 -3.40
C PRO A 271 25.75 -0.98 -3.92
N LEU A 272 25.85 -0.80 -5.25
CA LEU A 272 26.02 0.55 -5.84
C LEU A 272 24.90 1.51 -5.43
N LEU A 273 23.65 1.03 -5.38
CA LEU A 273 22.51 1.86 -5.01
C LEU A 273 22.63 2.35 -3.56
N GLN A 274 23.12 1.50 -2.66
CA GLN A 274 23.32 1.86 -1.24
C GLN A 274 24.38 2.95 -1.09
N ILE A 275 25.48 2.85 -1.84
CA ILE A 275 26.55 3.86 -1.81
C ILE A 275 26.08 5.17 -2.45
N GLU A 276 25.33 5.12 -3.55
CA GLU A 276 24.75 6.30 -4.19
C GLU A 276 23.74 7.02 -3.30
N GLN A 277 22.92 6.29 -2.54
CA GLN A 277 22.07 6.90 -1.51
C GLN A 277 22.90 7.66 -0.50
N ALA A 278 23.97 7.05 0.01
CA ALA A 278 24.85 7.67 0.99
C ALA A 278 25.54 8.93 0.43
N THR A 279 26.06 8.91 -0.79
CA THR A 279 26.75 10.08 -1.37
C THR A 279 25.80 11.26 -1.55
N VAL A 280 24.58 11.01 -2.02
CA VAL A 280 23.56 12.04 -2.18
C VAL A 280 23.12 12.58 -0.82
N GLY A 281 22.79 11.70 0.14
CA GLY A 281 22.36 12.12 1.47
C GLY A 281 23.43 12.90 2.24
N GLN A 282 24.70 12.54 2.10
CA GLN A 282 25.81 13.32 2.67
C GLN A 282 25.98 14.70 2.00
N ALA A 283 25.77 14.80 0.68
CA ALA A 283 25.74 16.09 0.00
C ALA A 283 24.58 16.98 0.49
N MET A 284 23.43 16.38 0.82
CA MET A 284 22.31 17.09 1.44
C MET A 284 22.66 17.59 2.84
N ALA A 285 23.24 16.72 3.69
CA ALA A 285 23.68 17.10 5.03
C ALA A 285 24.70 18.25 4.99
N GLU A 286 25.69 18.17 4.10
CA GLU A 286 26.69 19.22 3.89
C GLU A 286 26.02 20.55 3.52
N ALA A 287 25.08 20.55 2.56
CA ALA A 287 24.37 21.75 2.13
C ALA A 287 23.55 22.37 3.26
N LEU A 288 22.89 21.53 4.08
CA LEU A 288 22.12 21.98 5.24
C LEU A 288 23.02 22.62 6.31
N PHE A 289 24.14 21.98 6.68
CA PHE A 289 25.10 22.56 7.63
C PHE A 289 25.76 23.83 7.10
N ALA A 290 26.12 23.87 5.81
CA ALA A 290 26.67 25.06 5.18
C ALA A 290 25.68 26.24 5.19
N ALA A 291 24.38 25.94 5.15
CA ALA A 291 23.30 26.93 5.32
C ALA A 291 22.98 27.25 6.80
N GLY A 292 23.76 26.73 7.76
CA GLY A 292 23.59 26.94 9.19
C GLY A 292 22.35 26.25 9.77
N LYS A 293 21.85 25.21 9.11
CA LYS A 293 20.74 24.39 9.63
C LYS A 293 21.24 23.41 10.70
N GLU A 294 20.34 23.05 11.60
CA GLU A 294 20.60 22.23 12.79
C GLU A 294 19.59 21.07 12.85
N GLY A 295 19.84 20.07 13.69
CA GLY A 295 18.92 18.95 13.87
C GLY A 295 18.87 18.01 12.68
N ILE A 296 19.99 17.80 11.98
CA ILE A 296 20.08 16.90 10.82
C ILE A 296 20.62 15.54 11.29
N ASN A 297 19.91 14.46 11.01
CA ASN A 297 20.41 13.10 11.26
C ASN A 297 20.50 12.24 9.98
N TRP A 298 21.24 11.14 10.08
CA TRP A 298 21.35 10.09 9.07
C TRP A 298 21.63 8.74 9.73
N GLY A 299 21.50 7.63 8.98
CA GLY A 299 21.80 6.28 9.49
C GLY A 299 20.97 5.88 10.72
N ALA A 300 19.73 6.35 10.79
CA ALA A 300 18.85 6.17 11.93
C ALA A 300 17.43 5.82 11.47
N ARG A 301 16.74 4.95 12.24
CA ARG A 301 15.31 4.60 12.14
C ARG A 301 14.87 3.89 10.87
N TYR A 302 15.20 4.40 9.69
CA TYR A 302 14.66 3.97 8.41
C TYR A 302 15.53 2.90 7.78
N ASP A 303 15.00 1.68 7.69
CA ASP A 303 15.65 0.58 6.97
C ASP A 303 15.27 0.52 5.49
N MET A 304 15.98 -0.33 4.76
CA MET A 304 15.76 -0.62 3.34
C MET A 304 15.41 -2.10 3.11
N TRP A 305 14.58 -2.70 3.99
CA TRP A 305 14.19 -4.12 3.88
C TRP A 305 12.95 -4.38 3.01
N SER A 306 11.85 -3.66 3.23
CA SER A 306 10.55 -4.04 2.66
C SER A 306 10.27 -3.37 1.29
N PRO A 307 9.99 -4.15 0.22
CA PRO A 307 9.56 -3.64 -1.10
C PRO A 307 8.35 -2.71 -1.02
N ALA A 308 7.49 -2.87 -0.01
CA ALA A 308 6.29 -2.06 0.22
C ALA A 308 6.55 -0.55 0.30
N ARG A 309 7.79 -0.11 0.52
CA ARG A 309 8.18 1.31 0.57
C ARG A 309 9.27 1.72 -0.42
N GLN A 310 9.86 0.78 -1.15
CA GLN A 310 11.15 1.02 -1.80
C GLN A 310 11.32 0.38 -3.18
N PHE A 311 10.22 0.07 -3.85
CA PHE A 311 10.20 -0.57 -5.17
C PHE A 311 11.20 0.01 -6.19
N MET A 312 11.46 1.31 -6.15
CA MET A 312 12.37 2.01 -7.07
C MET A 312 13.79 1.41 -7.09
N ILE A 313 14.27 0.81 -5.99
CA ILE A 313 15.58 0.16 -5.96
C ILE A 313 15.69 -0.99 -6.96
N TYR A 314 14.60 -1.71 -7.21
CA TYR A 314 14.58 -2.80 -8.18
C TYR A 314 14.53 -2.30 -9.62
N LYS A 315 14.17 -1.03 -9.82
CA LYS A 315 14.32 -0.31 -11.09
C LYS A 315 15.73 0.24 -11.31
N GLY A 316 16.68 -0.09 -10.44
CA GLY A 316 18.07 0.39 -10.49
C GLY A 316 18.23 1.82 -10.00
N GLN A 317 17.26 2.34 -9.25
CA GLN A 317 17.26 3.72 -8.77
C GLN A 317 17.63 3.75 -7.27
N PRO A 318 18.68 4.45 -6.84
CA PRO A 318 18.84 4.76 -5.44
C PRO A 318 17.63 5.58 -4.99
N ARG A 319 16.85 5.05 -4.04
CA ARG A 319 15.74 5.79 -3.42
C ARG A 319 16.30 6.71 -2.35
N ILE A 320 16.12 8.01 -2.50
CA ILE A 320 16.43 9.02 -1.50
C ILE A 320 15.16 9.32 -0.70
N LEU A 321 15.29 9.34 0.62
CA LEU A 321 14.23 9.72 1.54
C LEU A 321 14.67 10.97 2.29
N THR A 322 13.84 12.00 2.30
CA THR A 322 13.95 13.07 3.29
C THR A 322 12.75 13.03 4.21
N GLU A 323 12.98 13.03 5.52
CA GLU A 323 11.89 13.04 6.51
C GLU A 323 12.02 14.28 7.38
N ILE A 324 11.17 15.26 7.13
CA ILE A 324 11.22 16.57 7.81
C ILE A 324 10.28 16.55 9.00
N ALA A 325 10.72 16.95 10.20
CA ALA A 325 9.84 17.01 11.36
C ALA A 325 8.60 17.87 11.06
N ARG A 326 7.41 17.35 11.36
CA ARG A 326 6.15 18.08 11.16
C ARG A 326 5.90 19.14 12.21
N SER A 327 5.15 20.17 11.82
CA SER A 327 4.40 21.01 12.74
C SER A 327 2.93 20.62 12.74
N ASN A 328 2.07 21.37 13.44
CA ASN A 328 0.62 21.16 13.38
C ASN A 328 0.08 21.78 12.08
N LEU A 329 0.32 21.09 10.95
CA LEU A 329 0.09 21.64 9.61
C LEU A 329 0.74 23.02 9.47
N ALA A 330 -0.02 24.09 9.25
CA ALA A 330 0.53 25.44 9.09
C ALA A 330 0.85 26.16 10.41
N ASP A 331 0.42 25.63 11.55
CA ASP A 331 0.68 26.22 12.86
C ASP A 331 2.03 25.69 13.41
N PRO A 332 2.86 26.56 14.01
CA PRO A 332 4.19 26.18 14.48
C PRO A 332 4.12 25.18 15.63
N GLN A 333 5.09 24.27 15.68
CA GLN A 333 5.35 23.46 16.86
C GLN A 333 6.17 24.29 17.85
N VAL A 334 5.72 24.38 19.11
CA VAL A 334 6.40 25.13 20.17
C VAL A 334 6.58 24.23 21.39
N SER A 335 7.76 24.24 22.01
CA SER A 335 8.00 23.53 23.25
C SER A 335 7.17 24.12 24.39
N LYS A 336 6.54 23.26 25.19
CA LYS A 336 5.68 23.69 26.31
C LYS A 336 6.47 24.34 27.46
N ASP A 337 7.75 24.00 27.62
CA ASP A 337 8.62 24.45 28.71
C ASP A 337 9.75 25.40 28.24
N GLY A 338 9.77 25.76 26.96
CA GLY A 338 10.81 26.59 26.34
C GLY A 338 12.14 25.85 26.11
N SER A 339 12.20 24.53 26.28
CA SER A 339 13.37 23.75 25.90
C SER A 339 13.53 23.71 24.38
N PRO A 340 14.75 23.50 23.87
CA PRO A 340 14.94 23.15 22.46
C PRO A 340 14.13 21.92 22.07
N LEU A 341 13.62 21.92 20.84
CA LEU A 341 12.89 20.78 20.26
C LEU A 341 13.86 19.68 19.83
N GLY A 342 13.46 18.43 20.04
CA GLY A 342 14.24 17.26 19.61
C GLY A 342 15.39 16.86 20.53
N PRO A 343 16.08 15.75 20.22
CA PRO A 343 17.22 15.28 20.99
C PRO A 343 18.32 16.34 21.08
N GLN A 344 19.00 16.41 22.23
CA GLN A 344 20.11 17.32 22.47
C GLN A 344 21.46 16.60 22.61
N GLU A 345 21.46 15.27 22.54
CA GLU A 345 22.68 14.46 22.62
C GLU A 345 23.39 14.44 21.26
N ILE A 346 24.67 14.80 21.26
CA ILE A 346 25.51 14.80 20.06
C ILE A 346 26.00 13.37 19.80
N SER A 347 25.84 12.92 18.56
CA SER A 347 26.39 11.65 18.08
C SER A 347 27.12 11.84 16.75
N ARG A 348 27.73 10.75 16.25
CA ARG A 348 28.38 10.73 14.93
C ARG A 348 27.39 11.04 13.80
N ASP A 349 26.15 10.55 13.93
CA ASP A 349 25.05 10.67 12.98
C ASP A 349 24.09 11.83 13.27
N PHE A 350 24.35 12.59 14.34
CA PHE A 350 23.58 13.77 14.72
C PHE A 350 24.50 14.80 15.39
N PRO A 351 25.38 15.47 14.62
CA PRO A 351 26.48 16.25 15.19
C PRO A 351 26.06 17.62 15.74
N VAL A 352 24.92 18.17 15.26
CA VAL A 352 24.44 19.50 15.66
C VAL A 352 22.96 19.41 16.02
N PRO A 353 22.62 19.34 17.32
CA PRO A 353 21.24 19.38 17.79
C PRO A 353 20.52 20.67 17.43
N TYR A 354 19.20 20.60 17.33
CA TYR A 354 18.37 21.78 17.08
C TYR A 354 18.25 22.62 18.36
N SER A 355 18.61 23.89 18.27
CA SER A 355 18.75 24.77 19.44
C SER A 355 17.50 25.58 19.79
N GLN A 356 16.47 25.59 18.93
CA GLN A 356 15.29 26.43 19.11
C GLN A 356 14.12 25.65 19.72
N ASP A 357 13.26 26.35 20.45
CA ASP A 357 12.03 25.83 21.05
C ASP A 357 10.83 25.85 20.08
N THR A 358 11.02 26.41 18.88
CA THR A 358 9.96 26.67 17.92
C THR A 358 10.36 26.13 16.56
N TRP A 359 9.43 25.45 15.89
CA TRP A 359 9.60 24.88 14.55
C TRP A 359 8.42 25.26 13.66
N THR A 360 8.68 26.05 12.62
CA THR A 360 7.65 26.62 11.73
C THR A 360 7.54 25.87 10.41
N LEU A 361 6.39 26.00 9.73
CA LEU A 361 6.21 25.46 8.38
C LEU A 361 7.23 26.05 7.39
N GLN A 362 7.59 27.32 7.54
CA GLN A 362 8.60 27.96 6.69
C GLN A 362 9.98 27.32 6.84
N GLN A 363 10.38 26.98 8.07
CA GLN A 363 11.64 26.27 8.30
C GLN A 363 11.61 24.88 7.63
N GLN A 364 10.48 24.17 7.69
CA GLN A 364 10.34 22.88 7.01
C GLN A 364 10.52 23.01 5.50
N VAL A 365 9.87 24.00 4.88
CA VAL A 365 10.01 24.31 3.45
C VAL A 365 11.47 24.64 3.11
N ASP A 366 12.13 25.51 3.90
CA ASP A 366 13.53 25.88 3.67
C ASP A 366 14.47 24.66 3.73
N TYR A 367 14.28 23.76 4.70
CA TYR A 367 15.09 22.54 4.83
C TYR A 367 14.87 21.61 3.63
N GLY A 368 13.61 21.37 3.24
CA GLY A 368 13.27 20.54 2.09
C GLY A 368 13.84 21.07 0.77
N VAL A 369 13.75 22.38 0.53
CA VAL A 369 14.32 23.03 -0.66
C VAL A 369 15.84 22.87 -0.71
N ILE A 370 16.54 23.13 0.40
CA ILE A 370 18.02 22.99 0.46
C ILE A 370 18.43 21.55 0.17
N ALA A 371 17.80 20.57 0.84
CA ALA A 371 18.12 19.16 0.66
C ALA A 371 17.86 18.71 -0.78
N ALA A 372 16.67 18.97 -1.33
CA ALA A 372 16.32 18.56 -2.69
C ALA A 372 17.22 19.21 -3.75
N MET A 373 17.49 20.52 -3.67
CA MET A 373 18.39 21.20 -4.59
C MET A 373 19.82 20.67 -4.52
N ALA A 374 20.31 20.32 -3.32
CA ALA A 374 21.61 19.69 -3.15
C ALA A 374 21.68 18.30 -3.81
N GLY A 375 20.63 17.49 -3.67
CA GLY A 375 20.52 16.19 -4.33
C GLY A 375 20.49 16.31 -5.85
N ILE A 376 19.64 17.19 -6.39
CA ILE A 376 19.53 17.47 -7.83
C ILE A 376 20.90 17.92 -8.39
N LYS A 377 21.55 18.87 -7.71
CA LYS A 377 22.88 19.36 -8.07
C LYS A 377 23.94 18.26 -8.08
N HIS A 378 23.93 17.39 -7.07
CA HIS A 378 24.89 16.30 -6.94
C HIS A 378 24.77 15.35 -8.14
N VAL A 379 23.56 14.92 -8.47
CA VAL A 379 23.33 14.01 -9.61
C VAL A 379 23.60 14.69 -10.94
N ALA A 380 23.25 15.97 -11.11
CA ALA A 380 23.60 16.70 -12.33
C ALA A 380 25.13 16.76 -12.52
N ARG A 381 25.90 17.00 -11.45
CA ARG A 381 27.36 17.09 -11.51
C ARG A 381 28.03 15.74 -11.80
N TYR A 382 27.53 14.65 -11.22
CA TYR A 382 28.10 13.30 -11.35
C TYR A 382 27.24 12.41 -12.26
N GLY A 383 26.53 13.02 -13.22
CA GLY A 383 25.49 12.33 -13.99
C GLY A 383 26.01 11.15 -14.78
N LYS A 384 27.26 11.20 -15.25
CA LYS A 384 27.87 10.09 -16.00
C LYS A 384 28.11 8.89 -15.10
N GLU A 385 28.59 9.11 -13.88
CA GLU A 385 28.78 8.07 -12.89
C GLU A 385 27.46 7.40 -12.51
N PHE A 386 26.39 8.17 -12.26
CA PHE A 386 25.05 7.60 -12.00
C PHE A 386 24.52 6.78 -13.19
N MET A 387 24.69 7.26 -14.42
CA MET A 387 24.27 6.52 -15.63
C MET A 387 25.10 5.24 -15.84
N THR A 388 26.41 5.28 -15.55
CA THR A 388 27.28 4.10 -15.59
C THR A 388 26.86 3.07 -14.54
N ASN A 389 26.59 3.50 -13.31
CA ASN A 389 26.14 2.61 -12.25
C ASN A 389 24.75 2.03 -12.55
N PHE A 390 23.83 2.85 -13.07
CA PHE A 390 22.52 2.40 -13.55
C PHE A 390 22.67 1.26 -14.56
N TYR A 391 23.52 1.44 -15.59
CA TYR A 391 23.86 0.38 -16.55
C TYR A 391 24.43 -0.88 -15.87
N HIS A 392 25.38 -0.72 -14.94
CA HIS A 392 26.01 -1.85 -14.26
C HIS A 392 25.04 -2.65 -13.39
N VAL A 393 24.14 -1.96 -12.68
CA VAL A 393 23.08 -2.60 -11.88
C VAL A 393 22.23 -3.48 -12.80
N GLN A 394 21.72 -2.94 -13.91
CA GLN A 394 20.87 -3.69 -14.84
C GLN A 394 21.63 -4.84 -15.51
N LYS A 395 22.88 -4.58 -15.94
CA LYS A 395 23.74 -5.59 -16.53
C LYS A 395 23.97 -6.78 -15.61
N SER A 396 24.17 -6.52 -14.32
CA SER A 396 24.41 -7.57 -13.31
C SER A 396 23.25 -8.55 -13.21
N TRP A 397 22.01 -8.09 -13.43
CA TRP A 397 20.81 -8.91 -13.40
C TRP A 397 20.60 -9.68 -14.71
N VAL A 398 20.68 -9.02 -15.87
CA VAL A 398 20.46 -9.72 -17.16
C VAL A 398 21.58 -10.71 -17.51
N THR A 399 22.75 -10.61 -16.87
CA THR A 399 23.86 -11.56 -17.02
C THR A 399 24.02 -12.51 -15.83
N ARG A 400 23.06 -12.51 -14.89
CA ARG A 400 23.10 -13.34 -13.68
C ARG A 400 23.16 -14.83 -14.02
N THR A 401 23.98 -15.57 -13.29
CA THR A 401 24.07 -17.05 -13.34
C THR A 401 23.92 -17.70 -11.97
N ALA A 402 23.75 -16.90 -10.92
CA ALA A 402 23.61 -17.37 -9.54
C ALA A 402 22.18 -17.89 -9.26
N LYS A 403 22.09 -18.82 -8.31
CA LYS A 403 20.83 -19.40 -7.83
C LYS A 403 19.91 -18.35 -7.15
N PRO A 404 18.59 -18.56 -7.15
CA PRO A 404 17.89 -19.51 -8.02
C PRO A 404 17.95 -19.06 -9.49
N TYR A 405 17.91 -20.03 -10.39
CA TYR A 405 17.90 -19.81 -11.84
C TYR A 405 16.56 -19.23 -12.31
N ALA A 406 15.45 -19.77 -11.81
CA ALA A 406 14.10 -19.34 -12.13
C ALA A 406 13.13 -19.69 -11.01
N PHE A 407 11.91 -19.16 -11.13
CA PHE A 407 10.74 -19.63 -10.40
C PHE A 407 9.74 -20.21 -11.40
N VAL A 408 9.07 -21.31 -11.04
CA VAL A 408 8.07 -21.96 -11.89
C VAL A 408 6.72 -21.95 -11.19
N VAL A 409 5.72 -21.44 -11.91
CA VAL A 409 4.30 -21.52 -11.53
C VAL A 409 3.66 -22.57 -12.41
N SER A 410 3.31 -23.73 -11.83
CA SER A 410 2.68 -24.83 -12.58
C SER A 410 1.40 -24.36 -13.28
N ALA A 411 1.03 -24.94 -14.43
CA ALA A 411 -0.28 -24.73 -15.03
C ALA A 411 -1.42 -25.33 -14.18
N GLU A 412 -1.11 -26.29 -13.32
CA GLU A 412 -2.04 -27.00 -12.45
C GLU A 412 -2.11 -26.33 -11.08
N GLN A 413 -2.62 -25.11 -11.03
CA GLN A 413 -2.83 -24.36 -9.79
C GLN A 413 -4.19 -24.65 -9.18
N ARG A 414 -4.24 -24.63 -7.85
CA ARG A 414 -5.49 -24.76 -7.09
C ARG A 414 -6.43 -23.57 -7.31
N ASP A 415 -5.87 -22.36 -7.41
CA ASP A 415 -6.61 -21.13 -7.63
C ASP A 415 -6.11 -20.43 -8.92
N PRO A 416 -6.79 -20.64 -10.06
CA PRO A 416 -6.40 -20.02 -11.32
C PRO A 416 -6.58 -18.49 -11.31
N TYR A 417 -7.53 -17.97 -10.53
CA TYR A 417 -7.75 -16.53 -10.41
C TYR A 417 -6.63 -15.87 -9.60
N ALA A 418 -6.22 -16.47 -8.48
CA ALA A 418 -5.06 -16.01 -7.71
C ALA A 418 -3.77 -16.06 -8.51
N THR A 419 -3.60 -17.10 -9.33
CA THR A 419 -2.45 -17.24 -10.24
C THR A 419 -2.41 -16.09 -11.23
N TYR A 420 -3.54 -15.76 -11.86
CA TYR A 420 -3.65 -14.61 -12.75
C TYR A 420 -3.29 -13.31 -12.03
N GLU A 421 -3.90 -13.01 -10.87
CA GLU A 421 -3.64 -11.77 -10.16
C GLU A 421 -2.17 -11.64 -9.71
N MET A 422 -1.55 -12.73 -9.26
CA MET A 422 -0.13 -12.73 -8.92
C MET A 422 0.75 -12.42 -10.13
N LEU A 423 0.48 -13.05 -11.28
CA LEU A 423 1.23 -12.81 -12.51
C LEU A 423 1.01 -11.38 -13.03
N GLU A 424 -0.19 -10.82 -12.89
CA GLU A 424 -0.52 -9.44 -13.27
C GLU A 424 0.25 -8.42 -12.41
N ILE A 425 0.42 -8.69 -11.11
CA ILE A 425 1.25 -7.87 -10.22
C ILE A 425 2.72 -7.88 -10.71
N MET A 426 3.23 -9.05 -11.07
CA MET A 426 4.60 -9.21 -11.57
C MET A 426 4.79 -8.51 -12.92
N GLU A 427 3.84 -8.65 -13.85
CA GLU A 427 3.82 -7.92 -15.12
C GLU A 427 3.74 -6.40 -14.91
N THR A 428 2.91 -5.94 -13.98
CA THR A 428 2.79 -4.50 -13.64
C THR A 428 4.14 -3.95 -13.16
N ALA A 429 4.94 -4.76 -12.48
CA ALA A 429 6.32 -4.45 -12.13
C ALA A 429 7.34 -4.62 -13.28
N GLU A 430 6.88 -4.90 -14.50
CA GLU A 430 7.66 -5.19 -15.71
C GLU A 430 8.55 -6.44 -15.61
N VAL A 431 8.19 -7.40 -14.76
CA VAL A 431 8.85 -8.70 -14.73
C VAL A 431 8.42 -9.50 -15.95
N GLU A 432 9.39 -9.98 -16.72
CA GLU A 432 9.18 -10.89 -17.85
C GLU A 432 8.75 -12.26 -17.35
N ILE A 433 7.66 -12.75 -17.93
CA ILE A 433 7.06 -14.03 -17.65
C ILE A 433 7.07 -14.82 -18.96
N GLU A 434 7.59 -16.03 -18.93
CA GLU A 434 7.54 -16.95 -20.07
C GLU A 434 6.52 -18.06 -19.79
N ARG A 435 5.97 -18.68 -20.83
CA ARG A 435 5.03 -19.80 -20.74
C ARG A 435 5.55 -20.98 -21.53
N ALA A 436 5.49 -22.17 -20.94
CA ALA A 436 5.97 -23.38 -21.58
C ALA A 436 4.98 -23.93 -22.60
N ASP A 437 5.45 -24.26 -23.81
CA ASP A 437 4.61 -24.86 -24.88
C ASP A 437 4.41 -26.36 -24.68
N GLU A 438 5.39 -27.00 -24.05
CA GLU A 438 5.44 -28.42 -23.78
C GLU A 438 5.81 -28.68 -22.33
N ALA A 439 5.60 -29.92 -21.88
CA ALA A 439 6.04 -30.32 -20.55
C ALA A 439 7.59 -30.34 -20.49
N PHE A 440 8.16 -29.83 -19.40
CA PHE A 440 9.60 -29.77 -19.18
C PHE A 440 9.97 -30.27 -17.79
N THR A 441 11.24 -30.52 -17.54
CA THR A 441 11.73 -30.95 -16.22
C THR A 441 12.77 -29.98 -15.69
N ALA A 442 12.58 -29.52 -14.46
CA ALA A 442 13.51 -28.67 -13.74
C ALA A 442 13.66 -29.17 -12.31
N ASP A 443 14.91 -29.27 -11.82
CA ASP A 443 15.26 -29.84 -10.50
C ASP A 443 14.59 -31.19 -10.17
N GLY A 444 14.38 -32.01 -11.19
CA GLY A 444 13.79 -33.35 -11.03
C GLY A 444 12.25 -33.39 -10.98
N THR A 445 11.60 -32.22 -11.05
CA THR A 445 10.13 -32.11 -11.15
C THR A 445 9.72 -31.84 -12.58
N THR A 446 8.75 -32.60 -13.09
CA THR A 446 8.16 -32.36 -14.41
C THR A 446 6.97 -31.42 -14.29
N TYR A 447 7.00 -30.32 -15.04
CA TYR A 447 5.94 -29.33 -15.13
C TYR A 447 5.17 -29.49 -16.44
N PRO A 448 3.83 -29.38 -16.43
CA PRO A 448 3.03 -29.54 -17.64
C PRO A 448 3.18 -28.34 -18.59
N ALA A 449 2.81 -28.57 -19.85
CA ALA A 449 2.62 -27.48 -20.82
C ALA A 449 1.66 -26.42 -20.26
N GLY A 450 1.95 -25.16 -20.57
CA GLY A 450 1.21 -24.01 -20.08
C GLY A 450 1.71 -23.44 -18.76
N SER A 451 2.69 -24.08 -18.10
CA SER A 451 3.31 -23.57 -16.86
C SER A 451 4.11 -22.30 -17.15
N TYR A 452 4.16 -21.39 -16.18
CA TYR A 452 4.89 -20.14 -16.29
C TYR A 452 6.28 -20.26 -15.70
N VAL A 453 7.26 -19.65 -16.37
CA VAL A 453 8.67 -19.58 -15.96
C VAL A 453 9.06 -18.12 -15.80
N ILE A 454 9.59 -17.78 -14.63
CA ILE A 454 10.10 -16.45 -14.30
C ILE A 454 11.59 -16.60 -14.01
N ARG A 455 12.44 -16.36 -15.02
CA ARG A 455 13.90 -16.43 -14.87
C ARG A 455 14.40 -15.32 -13.95
N THR A 456 15.46 -15.54 -13.19
CA THR A 456 16.07 -14.43 -12.41
C THR A 456 17.01 -13.56 -13.25
N ALA A 457 17.49 -14.08 -14.38
CA ALA A 457 18.40 -13.39 -15.31
C ALA A 457 17.63 -12.58 -16.37
N GLN A 458 17.03 -11.48 -15.94
CA GLN A 458 16.20 -10.60 -16.78
C GLN A 458 16.22 -9.16 -16.22
N PRO A 459 15.76 -8.15 -16.97
CA PRO A 459 15.47 -6.84 -16.39
C PRO A 459 14.56 -6.99 -15.18
N TYR A 460 14.81 -6.22 -14.12
CA TYR A 460 14.03 -6.27 -12.87
C TYR A 460 13.99 -7.64 -12.18
N GLY A 461 14.90 -8.56 -12.52
CA GLY A 461 15.04 -9.87 -11.86
C GLY A 461 15.27 -9.77 -10.34
N ALA A 462 15.76 -8.63 -9.86
CA ALA A 462 15.85 -8.29 -8.43
C ALA A 462 14.48 -8.28 -7.75
N PHE A 463 13.48 -7.63 -8.36
CA PHE A 463 12.12 -7.58 -7.84
C PHE A 463 11.49 -8.97 -7.89
N ALA A 464 11.63 -9.66 -9.03
CA ALA A 464 11.10 -11.00 -9.20
C ALA A 464 11.62 -11.96 -8.13
N LYS A 465 12.93 -11.97 -7.90
CA LYS A 465 13.54 -12.77 -6.83
C LYS A 465 13.03 -12.37 -5.46
N THR A 466 13.00 -11.07 -5.15
CA THR A 466 12.53 -10.57 -3.85
C THR A 466 11.10 -11.00 -3.54
N MET A 467 10.19 -10.90 -4.50
CA MET A 467 8.77 -11.20 -4.28
C MET A 467 8.48 -12.71 -4.25
N LEU A 468 9.26 -13.52 -4.97
CA LEU A 468 9.01 -14.96 -5.09
C LEU A 468 9.83 -15.82 -4.12
N GLU A 469 10.94 -15.30 -3.60
CA GLU A 469 11.70 -16.01 -2.57
C GLU A 469 11.10 -15.85 -1.18
N ARG A 470 11.39 -16.83 -0.33
CA ARG A 470 11.09 -16.77 1.09
C ARG A 470 11.93 -15.70 1.77
N GLN A 471 11.31 -14.80 2.53
CA GLN A 471 12.03 -13.75 3.25
C GLN A 471 12.69 -14.33 4.50
N ASP A 472 13.95 -13.95 4.71
CA ASP A 472 14.78 -14.33 5.85
C ASP A 472 15.36 -13.06 6.48
N TYR A 473 14.60 -12.44 7.38
CA TYR A 473 15.00 -11.18 8.01
C TYR A 473 16.06 -11.44 9.10
N PRO A 474 17.19 -10.72 9.10
CA PRO A 474 18.29 -10.98 10.01
C PRO A 474 17.91 -10.72 11.48
N ASP A 475 18.35 -11.58 12.40
CA ASP A 475 18.16 -11.37 13.84
C ASP A 475 19.11 -10.28 14.38
N LEU A 476 18.76 -9.01 14.09
CA LEU A 476 19.55 -7.85 14.48
C LEU A 476 19.41 -7.56 15.98
N LYS A 477 20.52 -7.25 16.63
CA LYS A 477 20.58 -6.84 18.05
C LYS A 477 21.14 -5.43 18.17
N VAL A 478 20.68 -4.67 19.16
CA VAL A 478 21.17 -3.30 19.40
C VAL A 478 22.67 -3.28 19.76
N PHE A 479 23.15 -4.33 20.40
CA PHE A 479 24.57 -4.63 20.59
C PHE A 479 24.77 -6.15 20.64
N PRO A 480 26.01 -6.68 20.46
CA PRO A 480 26.26 -8.11 20.54
C PRO A 480 25.76 -8.71 21.87
N GLY A 481 24.81 -9.65 21.81
CA GLY A 481 24.17 -10.27 22.97
C GLY A 481 23.07 -9.43 23.65
N GLY A 482 22.74 -8.26 23.08
CA GLY A 482 21.67 -7.39 23.54
C GLY A 482 20.28 -7.78 23.03
N PRO A 483 19.24 -6.98 23.32
CA PRO A 483 17.89 -7.23 22.86
C PRO A 483 17.76 -7.07 21.33
N PRO A 484 16.72 -7.67 20.71
CA PRO A 484 16.42 -7.47 19.30
C PRO A 484 16.24 -5.99 18.96
N LYS A 485 16.82 -5.58 17.83
CA LYS A 485 16.55 -4.28 17.23
C LYS A 485 15.20 -4.37 16.51
N ARG A 486 14.31 -3.42 16.78
CA ARG A 486 13.00 -3.39 16.12
C ARG A 486 13.18 -3.09 14.62
N PRO A 487 12.55 -3.87 13.72
CA PRO A 487 12.46 -3.50 12.31
C PRO A 487 11.63 -2.23 12.15
N TYR A 488 11.89 -1.47 11.08
CA TYR A 488 11.08 -0.28 10.79
C TYR A 488 9.66 -0.65 10.34
N ASP A 489 9.48 -1.81 9.71
CA ASP A 489 8.22 -2.27 9.13
C ASP A 489 8.07 -3.80 9.19
N ALA A 490 7.11 -4.36 8.43
CA ALA A 490 6.97 -5.79 8.22
C ALA A 490 8.24 -6.43 7.64
N THR A 491 8.48 -7.68 8.07
CA THR A 491 9.67 -8.45 7.73
C THR A 491 9.42 -9.54 6.68
N GLY A 492 8.16 -9.96 6.48
CA GLY A 492 7.74 -10.94 5.49
C GLY A 492 6.84 -10.34 4.41
N GLN A 493 7.10 -10.67 3.14
CA GLN A 493 6.35 -10.18 1.98
C GLN A 493 6.40 -11.16 0.77
N THR A 494 6.48 -12.47 1.02
CA THR A 494 6.52 -13.47 -0.06
C THR A 494 5.17 -13.51 -0.79
N LEU A 495 5.16 -13.04 -2.04
CA LEU A 495 3.94 -12.73 -2.78
C LEU A 495 3.06 -13.96 -3.01
N TRP A 496 3.64 -15.08 -3.42
CA TRP A 496 2.86 -16.28 -3.72
C TRP A 496 2.15 -16.86 -2.50
N MET A 497 2.76 -16.74 -1.31
CA MET A 497 2.13 -17.12 -0.04
C MET A 497 0.97 -16.20 0.31
N LEU A 498 1.15 -14.88 0.11
CA LEU A 498 0.10 -13.87 0.30
C LEU A 498 -1.09 -14.07 -0.65
N MET A 499 -0.81 -14.53 -1.88
CA MET A 499 -1.81 -14.73 -2.94
C MET A 499 -2.43 -16.14 -2.94
N GLY A 500 -1.81 -17.15 -2.34
CA GLY A 500 -2.39 -18.50 -2.31
C GLY A 500 -2.00 -19.36 -3.52
N VAL A 501 -0.82 -19.11 -4.09
CA VAL A 501 -0.30 -19.74 -5.33
C VAL A 501 0.92 -20.58 -5.02
N ASP A 502 1.02 -21.79 -5.56
CA ASP A 502 2.21 -22.62 -5.39
C ASP A 502 3.31 -22.22 -6.38
N VAL A 503 4.49 -21.85 -5.88
CA VAL A 503 5.64 -21.46 -6.70
C VAL A 503 6.86 -22.29 -6.33
N ALA A 504 7.46 -22.92 -7.33
CA ALA A 504 8.69 -23.68 -7.16
C ALA A 504 9.91 -22.81 -7.44
N GLU A 505 10.85 -22.76 -6.50
CA GLU A 505 12.19 -22.21 -6.72
C GLU A 505 13.04 -23.24 -7.47
N ILE A 506 13.62 -22.85 -8.61
CA ILE A 506 14.48 -23.70 -9.43
C ILE A 506 15.91 -23.22 -9.31
N GLU A 507 16.78 -24.06 -8.75
CA GLU A 507 18.19 -23.78 -8.55
C GLU A 507 19.02 -23.96 -9.82
N ALA A 508 18.81 -25.04 -10.57
CA ALA A 508 19.65 -25.38 -11.71
C ALA A 508 19.09 -24.87 -13.05
N PRO A 509 19.96 -24.53 -14.03
CA PRO A 509 19.52 -24.30 -15.40
C PRO A 509 18.81 -25.52 -16.01
N PHE A 510 17.82 -25.27 -16.85
CA PHE A 510 17.07 -26.30 -17.57
C PHE A 510 16.76 -25.86 -19.02
N GLU A 511 16.37 -26.84 -19.84
CA GLU A 511 15.90 -26.61 -21.21
C GLU A 511 14.37 -26.78 -21.27
N ALA A 512 13.68 -25.85 -21.92
CA ALA A 512 12.24 -25.86 -22.17
C ALA A 512 11.90 -25.02 -23.41
N SER A 513 10.86 -25.38 -24.17
CA SER A 513 10.24 -24.48 -25.17
C SER A 513 9.38 -23.47 -24.43
N LEU A 514 9.79 -22.20 -24.47
CA LEU A 514 9.17 -21.11 -23.75
C LEU A 514 8.86 -19.95 -24.69
N ASP A 515 7.65 -19.42 -24.60
CA ASP A 515 7.22 -18.20 -25.26
C ASP A 515 7.05 -17.07 -24.24
N LEU A 516 7.49 -15.86 -24.59
CA LEU A 516 7.28 -14.68 -23.74
C LEU A 516 5.78 -14.35 -23.68
N VAL A 517 5.26 -14.11 -22.48
CA VAL A 517 3.90 -13.62 -22.27
C VAL A 517 3.87 -12.11 -22.54
N GLU A 518 3.28 -11.70 -23.66
CA GLU A 518 3.15 -10.28 -24.03
C GLU A 518 2.16 -9.52 -23.14
N GLN A 519 1.10 -10.21 -22.70
CA GLN A 519 0.10 -9.69 -21.78
C GLN A 519 -0.42 -10.82 -20.88
N VAL A 520 -0.35 -10.63 -19.57
CA VAL A 520 -0.98 -11.52 -18.60
C VAL A 520 -2.50 -11.37 -18.71
N ALA A 521 -3.17 -12.51 -18.91
CA ALA A 521 -4.62 -12.57 -18.96
C ALA A 521 -5.10 -13.83 -18.23
N PRO A 522 -6.32 -13.79 -17.67
CA PRO A 522 -6.97 -14.99 -17.15
C PRO A 522 -7.01 -16.08 -18.22
N VAL A 523 -6.65 -17.32 -17.86
CA VAL A 523 -6.74 -18.46 -18.77
C VAL A 523 -8.22 -18.83 -18.95
N PRO A 524 -8.82 -18.61 -20.13
CA PRO A 524 -10.26 -18.80 -20.30
C PRO A 524 -10.64 -20.27 -20.12
N GLN A 525 -11.71 -20.52 -19.36
CA GLN A 525 -12.31 -21.83 -19.23
C GLN A 525 -13.46 -21.97 -20.25
N PRO A 526 -13.64 -23.14 -20.88
CA PRO A 526 -14.77 -23.37 -21.77
C PRO A 526 -16.07 -23.31 -20.95
N PRO A 527 -17.04 -22.44 -21.29
CA PRO A 527 -18.29 -22.40 -20.57
C PRO A 527 -19.06 -23.71 -20.76
N PRO A 528 -19.67 -24.26 -19.71
CA PRO A 528 -20.44 -25.50 -19.83
C PRO A 528 -21.66 -25.31 -20.76
N ALA A 529 -21.76 -26.18 -21.78
CA ALA A 529 -22.86 -26.18 -22.74
C ALA A 529 -24.13 -26.83 -22.14
N ALA A 530 -24.80 -26.12 -21.23
CA ALA A 530 -26.05 -26.56 -20.62
C ALA A 530 -27.08 -25.42 -20.59
N THR A 531 -28.34 -25.76 -20.86
CA THR A 531 -29.47 -24.82 -20.90
C THR A 531 -30.48 -25.03 -19.76
N ALA A 532 -30.27 -26.05 -18.94
CA ALA A 532 -31.10 -26.38 -17.78
C ALA A 532 -30.30 -27.16 -16.73
N GLY A 533 -30.73 -27.10 -15.47
CA GLY A 533 -30.03 -27.69 -14.33
C GLY A 533 -29.39 -26.61 -13.46
N PHE A 534 -28.20 -26.90 -12.95
CA PHE A 534 -27.45 -26.04 -12.03
C PHE A 534 -25.99 -25.91 -12.47
N TYR A 535 -25.41 -24.75 -12.19
CA TYR A 535 -23.96 -24.53 -12.25
C TYR A 535 -23.34 -24.86 -10.89
N LEU A 536 -22.12 -25.39 -10.90
CA LEU A 536 -21.29 -25.68 -9.74
C LEU A 536 -19.91 -25.03 -9.90
N ILE A 537 -19.45 -24.36 -8.84
CA ILE A 537 -18.11 -23.77 -8.75
C ILE A 537 -17.49 -24.20 -7.41
N GLY A 538 -16.31 -24.82 -7.49
CA GLY A 538 -15.56 -25.24 -6.30
C GLY A 538 -15.09 -24.04 -5.46
N PRO A 539 -14.94 -24.20 -4.13
CA PRO A 539 -14.57 -23.11 -3.22
C PRO A 539 -13.07 -22.76 -3.26
N GLU A 540 -12.25 -23.51 -4.01
CA GLU A 540 -10.79 -23.43 -3.99
C GLU A 540 -10.25 -22.09 -4.48
N SER A 541 -10.98 -21.42 -5.36
CA SER A 541 -10.64 -20.07 -5.81
C SER A 541 -11.32 -18.99 -4.98
N TYR A 542 -10.59 -17.96 -4.53
CA TYR A 542 -11.25 -16.80 -3.91
C TYR A 542 -12.02 -15.95 -4.93
N GLY A 543 -11.77 -16.12 -6.24
CA GLY A 543 -12.55 -15.48 -7.31
C GLY A 543 -14.03 -15.89 -7.31
N VAL A 544 -14.39 -17.00 -6.65
CA VAL A 544 -15.79 -17.44 -6.49
C VAL A 544 -16.68 -16.36 -5.86
N PHE A 545 -16.12 -15.48 -5.02
CA PHE A 545 -16.92 -14.43 -4.37
C PHE A 545 -17.36 -13.32 -5.32
N LYS A 546 -16.66 -13.12 -6.45
CA LYS A 546 -17.18 -12.27 -7.55
C LYS A 546 -18.46 -12.86 -8.15
N VAL A 547 -18.55 -14.18 -8.23
CA VAL A 547 -19.78 -14.88 -8.66
C VAL A 547 -20.86 -14.73 -7.60
N VAL A 548 -20.54 -14.91 -6.31
CA VAL A 548 -21.51 -14.73 -5.22
C VAL A 548 -22.11 -13.33 -5.24
N SER A 549 -21.30 -12.27 -5.34
CA SER A 549 -21.79 -10.89 -5.41
C SER A 549 -22.65 -10.64 -6.65
N ALA A 550 -22.25 -11.18 -7.81
CA ALA A 550 -23.06 -11.07 -9.03
C ALA A 550 -24.42 -11.77 -8.90
N LEU A 551 -24.48 -12.92 -8.22
CA LEU A 551 -25.74 -13.63 -7.94
C LEU A 551 -26.62 -12.85 -6.96
N GLN A 552 -26.04 -12.25 -5.92
CA GLN A 552 -26.75 -11.40 -4.96
C GLN A 552 -27.35 -10.16 -5.65
N ALA A 553 -26.60 -9.49 -6.51
CA ALA A 553 -27.07 -8.32 -7.27
C ALA A 553 -28.19 -8.68 -8.26
N ALA A 554 -28.20 -9.92 -8.77
CA ALA A 554 -29.20 -10.46 -9.67
C ALA A 554 -30.40 -11.10 -8.96
N ASP A 555 -30.43 -11.11 -7.61
CA ASP A 555 -31.44 -11.82 -6.81
C ASP A 555 -31.60 -13.31 -7.19
N VAL A 556 -30.47 -13.97 -7.53
CA VAL A 556 -30.45 -15.39 -7.89
C VAL A 556 -30.20 -16.24 -6.65
N PRO A 557 -31.06 -17.23 -6.35
CA PRO A 557 -30.84 -18.14 -5.23
C PRO A 557 -29.58 -19.00 -5.45
N ALA A 558 -28.82 -19.16 -4.38
CA ALA A 558 -27.60 -19.97 -4.39
C ALA A 558 -27.47 -20.78 -3.10
N VAL A 559 -26.86 -21.95 -3.22
CA VAL A 559 -26.61 -22.89 -2.12
C VAL A 559 -25.12 -23.24 -2.11
N ARG A 560 -24.52 -23.34 -0.92
CA ARG A 560 -23.19 -23.94 -0.73
C ARG A 560 -23.33 -25.33 -0.12
N THR A 561 -22.65 -26.34 -0.67
CA THR A 561 -22.74 -27.71 -0.13
C THR A 561 -22.12 -27.80 1.26
N ALA A 562 -22.74 -28.51 2.20
CA ALA A 562 -22.20 -28.71 3.55
C ALA A 562 -21.05 -29.73 3.58
N GLU A 563 -21.06 -30.66 2.63
CA GLU A 563 -20.13 -31.78 2.56
C GLU A 563 -19.47 -31.89 1.17
N ALA A 564 -18.41 -32.69 1.10
CA ALA A 564 -17.81 -33.09 -0.16
C ALA A 564 -18.79 -33.98 -0.94
N THR A 565 -18.81 -33.84 -2.26
CA THR A 565 -19.75 -34.58 -3.12
C THR A 565 -19.17 -34.86 -4.50
N THR A 566 -19.80 -35.76 -5.24
CA THR A 566 -19.43 -36.07 -6.63
C THR A 566 -20.61 -35.82 -7.55
N VAL A 567 -20.45 -34.87 -8.47
CA VAL A 567 -21.48 -34.50 -9.45
C VAL A 567 -20.90 -34.59 -10.85
N ALA A 568 -21.62 -35.23 -11.77
CA ALA A 568 -21.18 -35.44 -13.16
C ALA A 568 -19.78 -36.09 -13.27
N GLY A 569 -19.41 -36.97 -12.33
CA GLY A 569 -18.12 -37.64 -12.30
C GLY A 569 -16.95 -36.78 -11.82
N LYS A 570 -17.21 -35.57 -11.33
CA LYS A 570 -16.21 -34.66 -10.73
C LYS A 570 -16.44 -34.55 -9.23
N SER A 571 -15.34 -34.59 -8.47
CA SER A 571 -15.37 -34.36 -7.02
C SER A 571 -15.37 -32.87 -6.71
N PHE A 572 -16.11 -32.50 -5.68
CA PHE A 572 -16.28 -31.14 -5.19
C PHE A 572 -16.08 -31.11 -3.67
N ALA A 573 -15.34 -30.11 -3.18
CA ALA A 573 -15.11 -29.91 -1.76
C ALA A 573 -16.36 -29.33 -1.06
N PRO A 574 -16.44 -29.43 0.29
CA PRO A 574 -17.43 -28.67 1.07
C PRO A 574 -17.36 -27.18 0.75
N GLY A 575 -18.51 -26.52 0.72
CA GLY A 575 -18.63 -25.10 0.37
C GLY A 575 -18.73 -24.81 -1.12
N THR A 576 -18.91 -25.84 -1.97
CA THR A 576 -19.11 -25.68 -3.42
C THR A 576 -20.38 -24.88 -3.68
N LEU A 577 -20.24 -23.79 -4.45
CA LEU A 577 -21.33 -22.90 -4.82
C LEU A 577 -22.18 -23.54 -5.93
N MET A 578 -23.50 -23.58 -5.73
CA MET A 578 -24.48 -24.10 -6.67
C MET A 578 -25.63 -23.11 -6.89
N PHE A 579 -26.00 -22.87 -8.15
CA PHE A 579 -27.04 -21.92 -8.56
C PHE A 579 -27.72 -22.35 -9.87
N PRO A 580 -28.98 -21.95 -10.13
CA PRO A 580 -29.73 -22.44 -11.29
C PRO A 580 -29.16 -21.95 -12.63
N ILE A 581 -29.42 -22.71 -13.69
CA ILE A 581 -29.13 -22.31 -15.06
C ILE A 581 -30.34 -21.56 -15.62
N ASN A 582 -30.14 -20.28 -15.95
CA ASN A 582 -31.10 -19.39 -16.61
C ASN A 582 -30.34 -18.35 -17.47
N PRO A 583 -31.01 -17.49 -18.25
CA PRO A 583 -30.33 -16.51 -19.11
C PRO A 583 -29.41 -15.53 -18.37
N GLU A 584 -29.75 -15.13 -17.14
CA GLU A 584 -28.97 -14.19 -16.34
C GLU A 584 -27.68 -14.83 -15.80
N THR A 585 -27.80 -16.01 -15.21
CA THR A 585 -26.66 -16.81 -14.71
C THR A 585 -25.74 -17.29 -15.83
N GLN A 586 -26.25 -17.49 -17.06
CA GLN A 586 -25.41 -17.73 -18.24
C GLN A 586 -24.45 -16.56 -18.54
N SER A 587 -24.92 -15.32 -18.36
CA SER A 587 -24.07 -14.14 -18.51
C SER A 587 -23.00 -14.09 -17.41
N ILE A 588 -23.39 -14.35 -16.15
CA ILE A 588 -22.46 -14.41 -15.01
C ILE A 588 -21.40 -15.49 -15.24
N VAL A 589 -21.80 -16.70 -15.64
CA VAL A 589 -20.86 -17.80 -15.94
C VAL A 589 -19.95 -17.47 -17.10
N THR A 590 -20.45 -16.80 -18.15
CA THR A 590 -19.60 -16.36 -19.27
C THR A 590 -18.50 -15.42 -18.78
N THR A 591 -18.84 -14.44 -17.93
CA THR A 591 -17.84 -13.56 -17.30
C THR A 591 -16.89 -14.36 -16.40
N ALA A 592 -17.40 -15.25 -15.56
CA ALA A 592 -16.58 -16.04 -14.65
C ALA A 592 -15.55 -16.91 -15.38
N THR A 593 -15.94 -17.58 -16.46
CA THR A 593 -15.04 -18.47 -17.19
C THR A 593 -14.09 -17.71 -18.11
N SER A 594 -14.50 -16.57 -18.67
CA SER A 594 -13.67 -15.80 -19.64
C SER A 594 -12.82 -14.70 -19.01
N SER A 595 -13.38 -13.92 -18.08
CA SER A 595 -12.73 -12.77 -17.45
C SER A 595 -12.06 -13.11 -16.12
N TRP A 596 -12.44 -14.20 -15.45
CA TRP A 596 -11.82 -14.61 -14.18
C TRP A 596 -11.17 -16.00 -14.24
N GLY A 597 -11.28 -16.70 -15.38
CA GLY A 597 -10.68 -18.02 -15.57
C GLY A 597 -11.21 -19.10 -14.61
N LEU A 598 -12.41 -18.92 -14.04
CA LEU A 598 -12.96 -19.85 -13.07
C LEU A 598 -13.52 -21.11 -13.73
N PRO A 599 -13.17 -22.32 -13.26
CA PRO A 599 -13.79 -23.55 -13.72
C PRO A 599 -15.26 -23.63 -13.27
N VAL A 600 -16.17 -23.76 -14.22
CA VAL A 600 -17.62 -23.94 -13.95
C VAL A 600 -18.10 -25.25 -14.54
N VAL A 601 -18.87 -26.01 -13.77
CA VAL A 601 -19.47 -27.27 -14.20
C VAL A 601 -20.99 -27.11 -14.24
N ALA A 602 -21.64 -27.68 -15.25
CA ALA A 602 -23.10 -27.79 -15.26
C ALA A 602 -23.54 -29.22 -14.96
N ALA A 603 -24.62 -29.37 -14.22
CA ALA A 603 -25.23 -30.66 -13.92
C ALA A 603 -26.75 -30.58 -13.80
N THR A 604 -27.42 -31.69 -14.08
CA THR A 604 -28.87 -31.83 -13.86
C THR A 604 -29.18 -32.68 -12.62
N ALA A 605 -28.24 -33.51 -12.19
CA ALA A 605 -28.33 -34.28 -10.95
C ALA A 605 -27.85 -33.44 -9.77
N LEU A 606 -28.65 -33.43 -8.70
CA LEU A 606 -28.29 -32.80 -7.44
C LEU A 606 -27.23 -33.63 -6.69
N PRO A 607 -26.41 -32.98 -5.84
CA PRO A 607 -25.30 -33.65 -5.14
C PRO A 607 -25.76 -34.62 -4.04
N GLY A 608 -27.02 -34.56 -3.60
CA GLY A 608 -27.56 -35.44 -2.57
C GLY A 608 -26.97 -35.25 -1.17
N VAL A 609 -26.38 -34.08 -0.91
CA VAL A 609 -25.83 -33.66 0.39
C VAL A 609 -26.57 -32.43 0.89
N ASP A 610 -26.56 -32.23 2.20
CA ASP A 610 -27.09 -31.02 2.83
C ASP A 610 -26.32 -29.79 2.35
N GLY A 611 -26.93 -28.61 2.53
CA GLY A 611 -26.34 -27.36 2.08
C GLY A 611 -26.77 -26.17 2.91
N PHE A 612 -26.26 -25.01 2.51
CA PHE A 612 -26.55 -23.72 3.11
C PHE A 612 -27.06 -22.78 2.04
N ALA A 613 -28.35 -22.43 2.11
CA ALA A 613 -28.96 -21.43 1.24
C ALA A 613 -28.44 -20.05 1.63
N LEU A 614 -27.83 -19.35 0.68
CA LEU A 614 -27.35 -17.99 0.92
C LEU A 614 -28.52 -17.06 1.14
N LYS A 615 -28.40 -16.16 2.11
CA LYS A 615 -29.40 -15.10 2.33
C LYS A 615 -29.43 -14.19 1.11
N PRO A 616 -30.61 -13.94 0.50
CA PRO A 616 -30.75 -12.91 -0.52
C PRO A 616 -30.45 -11.53 0.07
N ASP A 617 -29.83 -10.66 -0.73
CA ASP A 617 -29.43 -9.30 -0.32
C ASP A 617 -28.69 -9.27 1.03
N THR A 618 -27.60 -10.03 1.17
CA THR A 618 -26.80 -10.04 2.41
C THR A 618 -26.22 -8.64 2.68
N ARG A 619 -26.70 -7.97 3.73
CA ARG A 619 -26.30 -6.60 4.10
C ARG A 619 -25.11 -6.61 5.04
N VAL A 620 -23.97 -6.12 4.56
CA VAL A 620 -22.72 -6.09 5.32
C VAL A 620 -22.48 -4.70 5.92
N GLY A 621 -22.23 -4.66 7.23
CA GLY A 621 -21.77 -3.47 7.94
C GLY A 621 -20.26 -3.54 8.15
N LEU A 622 -19.51 -2.61 7.59
CA LEU A 622 -18.10 -2.45 7.95
C LEU A 622 -17.99 -1.46 9.09
N TYR A 623 -17.71 -1.95 10.31
CA TYR A 623 -17.54 -1.07 11.46
C TYR A 623 -16.24 -0.29 11.29
N ARG A 624 -16.34 1.02 11.08
CA ARG A 624 -15.18 1.90 10.90
C ARG A 624 -15.33 3.10 11.80
N SER A 625 -14.39 3.30 12.72
CA SER A 625 -14.18 4.59 13.37
C SER A 625 -13.38 5.49 12.43
N ALA A 626 -13.45 6.82 12.61
CA ALA A 626 -12.56 7.75 11.92
C ALA A 626 -11.09 7.32 12.06
N ASN A 627 -10.33 7.40 10.97
CA ASN A 627 -8.90 7.08 10.86
C ASN A 627 -8.53 5.63 11.28
N ILE A 628 -9.24 4.63 10.72
CA ILE A 628 -8.86 3.20 10.80
C ILE A 628 -8.44 2.71 9.41
N MET A 629 -7.13 2.62 9.17
CA MET A 629 -6.57 2.18 7.88
C MET A 629 -6.94 0.74 7.52
N PRO A 630 -6.93 -0.26 8.44
CA PRO A 630 -7.40 -1.61 8.09
C PRO A 630 -8.85 -1.65 7.58
N GLY A 631 -9.72 -0.80 8.14
CA GLY A 631 -11.09 -0.63 7.65
C GLY A 631 -11.14 -0.04 6.24
N GLY A 632 -10.31 0.93 5.93
CA GLY A 632 -10.24 1.48 4.57
C GLY A 632 -9.65 0.49 3.54
N TRP A 633 -8.69 -0.36 3.93
CA TRP A 633 -8.23 -1.47 3.08
C TRP A 633 -9.35 -2.50 2.83
N LEU A 634 -10.18 -2.80 3.82
CA LEU A 634 -11.37 -3.64 3.62
C LEU A 634 -12.40 -2.99 2.69
N MET A 635 -12.56 -1.66 2.72
CA MET A 635 -13.39 -0.97 1.73
C MET A 635 -12.88 -1.22 0.31
N TRP A 636 -11.55 -1.16 0.10
CA TRP A 636 -10.97 -1.47 -1.21
C TRP A 636 -11.27 -2.91 -1.64
N VAL A 637 -11.07 -3.87 -0.74
CA VAL A 637 -11.38 -5.29 -0.99
C VAL A 637 -12.87 -5.46 -1.31
N PHE A 638 -13.77 -4.89 -0.52
CA PHE A 638 -15.20 -5.03 -0.74
C PHE A 638 -15.66 -4.38 -2.05
N ASP A 639 -15.09 -3.23 -2.43
CA ASP A 639 -15.32 -2.62 -3.73
C ASP A 639 -14.81 -3.51 -4.88
N GLN A 640 -13.64 -4.16 -4.73
CA GLN A 640 -13.10 -5.06 -5.77
C GLN A 640 -13.96 -6.32 -5.99
N TYR A 641 -14.73 -6.73 -4.99
CA TYR A 641 -15.58 -7.93 -5.03
C TYR A 641 -17.07 -7.62 -5.08
N ASP A 642 -17.45 -6.35 -5.28
CA ASP A 642 -18.85 -5.90 -5.37
C ASP A 642 -19.71 -6.34 -4.16
N VAL A 643 -19.12 -6.35 -2.96
CA VAL A 643 -19.86 -6.71 -1.73
C VAL A 643 -20.91 -5.64 -1.43
N ASN A 644 -22.13 -6.03 -1.09
CA ASN A 644 -23.16 -5.10 -0.60
C ASN A 644 -22.84 -4.65 0.84
N TYR A 645 -21.88 -3.73 0.98
CA TYR A 645 -21.50 -3.18 2.27
C TYR A 645 -21.86 -1.70 2.43
N ARG A 646 -21.98 -1.30 3.69
CA ARG A 646 -22.01 0.11 4.10
C ARG A 646 -21.15 0.28 5.35
N VAL A 647 -20.57 1.45 5.52
CA VAL A 647 -19.89 1.81 6.78
C VAL A 647 -20.95 1.87 7.89
N VAL A 648 -20.67 1.24 9.03
CA VAL A 648 -21.53 1.35 10.22
C VAL A 648 -21.34 2.73 10.83
N SER A 649 -22.44 3.46 10.96
CA SER A 649 -22.53 4.78 11.57
C SER A 649 -23.00 4.68 13.02
N ALA A 650 -22.53 5.58 13.87
CA ALA A 650 -23.08 5.73 15.22
C ALA A 650 -24.60 5.95 15.24
N ASP A 651 -25.12 6.64 14.22
CA ASP A 651 -26.56 6.93 14.08
C ASP A 651 -27.40 5.67 13.85
N ASP A 652 -26.81 4.58 13.33
CA ASP A 652 -27.50 3.32 13.10
C ASP A 652 -27.99 2.69 14.42
N PHE A 653 -27.31 2.97 15.53
CA PHE A 653 -27.65 2.49 16.87
C PHE A 653 -28.87 3.20 17.48
N THR A 654 -29.44 4.20 16.80
CA THR A 654 -30.72 4.80 17.18
C THR A 654 -31.92 3.91 16.80
N GLY A 655 -31.76 3.06 15.79
CA GLY A 655 -32.77 2.11 15.31
C GLY A 655 -32.49 0.65 15.70
N ASP A 656 -33.17 -0.28 15.01
CA ASP A 656 -32.88 -1.71 15.07
C ASP A 656 -31.77 -2.04 14.05
N LEU A 657 -30.72 -2.72 14.50
CA LEU A 657 -29.61 -3.12 13.65
C LEU A 657 -30.01 -4.22 12.66
N ASN A 658 -31.01 -5.06 12.99
CA ASN A 658 -31.52 -6.12 12.10
C ASN A 658 -32.16 -5.56 10.82
N ASP A 659 -32.64 -4.32 10.84
CA ASP A 659 -33.17 -3.62 9.66
C ASP A 659 -32.05 -3.15 8.71
N ARG A 660 -30.79 -3.18 9.16
CA ARG A 660 -29.65 -2.62 8.43
C ARG A 660 -28.58 -3.64 8.08
N TYR A 661 -28.33 -4.59 8.97
CA TYR A 661 -27.17 -5.47 8.91
C TYR A 661 -27.55 -6.92 9.20
N ASP A 662 -27.01 -7.80 8.36
CA ASP A 662 -26.96 -9.24 8.60
C ASP A 662 -25.60 -9.62 9.17
N VAL A 663 -24.56 -8.89 8.74
CA VAL A 663 -23.17 -9.10 9.15
C VAL A 663 -22.58 -7.76 9.57
N ILE A 664 -21.78 -7.74 10.63
CA ILE A 664 -20.90 -6.61 10.99
C ILE A 664 -19.46 -7.13 11.04
N VAL A 665 -18.58 -6.48 10.27
CA VAL A 665 -17.14 -6.75 10.21
C VAL A 665 -16.39 -5.68 11.00
N MET A 666 -15.62 -6.11 11.99
CA MET A 666 -14.75 -5.28 12.82
C MET A 666 -13.28 -5.47 12.40
N PRO A 667 -12.68 -4.52 11.68
CA PRO A 667 -11.26 -4.55 11.32
C PRO A 667 -10.34 -4.41 12.53
N SER A 668 -9.08 -4.80 12.37
CA SER A 668 -8.03 -4.53 13.35
C SER A 668 -7.92 -3.03 13.67
N GLY A 669 -7.61 -2.69 14.92
CA GLY A 669 -7.53 -1.32 15.44
C GLY A 669 -8.79 -0.82 16.15
N LEU A 670 -9.86 -1.63 16.20
CA LEU A 670 -11.07 -1.34 16.98
C LEU A 670 -10.98 -1.93 18.39
N SER A 671 -10.66 -1.09 19.37
CA SER A 671 -10.81 -1.42 20.79
C SER A 671 -12.22 -1.12 21.31
N LYS A 672 -12.64 -1.74 22.41
CA LYS A 672 -13.87 -1.37 23.14
C LYS A 672 -13.99 0.13 23.37
N GLN A 673 -12.89 0.78 23.80
CA GLN A 673 -12.88 2.22 24.06
C GLN A 673 -13.15 3.02 22.77
N ARG A 674 -12.58 2.61 21.65
CA ARG A 674 -12.80 3.29 20.35
C ARG A 674 -14.23 3.12 19.86
N VAL A 675 -14.83 1.94 20.05
CA VAL A 675 -16.25 1.69 19.75
C VAL A 675 -17.16 2.58 20.60
N ILE A 676 -16.94 2.64 21.92
CA ILE A 676 -17.81 3.36 22.85
C ILE A 676 -17.64 4.87 22.76
N LYS A 677 -16.41 5.38 22.65
CA LYS A 677 -16.12 6.82 22.67
C LYS A 677 -16.10 7.46 21.28
N GLY A 678 -15.66 6.72 20.26
CA GLY A 678 -15.52 7.19 18.89
C GLY A 678 -14.76 8.51 18.77
N LEU A 679 -15.07 9.28 17.72
CA LEU A 679 -14.52 10.61 17.50
C LEU A 679 -15.18 11.65 18.43
N ASP A 680 -14.36 12.48 19.07
CA ASP A 680 -14.81 13.55 19.98
C ASP A 680 -15.62 14.62 19.23
N GLN A 681 -16.94 14.61 19.45
CA GLN A 681 -17.91 15.51 18.85
C GLN A 681 -17.87 16.94 19.42
N THR A 682 -17.11 17.19 20.50
CA THR A 682 -16.88 18.55 21.00
C THR A 682 -15.76 19.26 20.23
N LYS A 683 -14.88 18.47 19.60
CA LYS A 683 -13.73 18.96 18.82
C LYS A 683 -13.90 18.76 17.31
N ASN A 684 -15.00 18.17 16.86
CA ASN A 684 -15.29 17.94 15.44
C ASN A 684 -16.76 18.26 15.16
N ASP A 685 -17.06 18.83 13.99
CA ASP A 685 -18.42 19.24 13.61
C ASP A 685 -19.38 18.03 13.60
N PRO A 686 -20.37 17.96 14.51
CA PRO A 686 -21.28 16.81 14.58
C PRO A 686 -22.15 16.62 13.34
N ALA A 687 -22.40 17.69 12.58
CA ALA A 687 -23.19 17.59 11.35
C ALA A 687 -22.46 16.83 10.23
N GLU A 688 -21.12 16.87 10.23
CA GLU A 688 -20.27 16.19 9.26
C GLU A 688 -19.73 14.86 9.78
N TRP A 689 -19.42 14.81 11.08
CA TRP A 689 -18.70 13.71 11.72
C TRP A 689 -19.52 12.90 12.72
N GLY A 690 -20.83 13.11 12.78
CA GLY A 690 -21.74 12.36 13.65
C GLY A 690 -21.69 10.86 13.41
N TRP A 691 -21.45 10.44 12.16
CA TRP A 691 -21.32 9.02 11.81
C TRP A 691 -20.17 8.31 12.53
N ALA A 692 -19.10 9.03 12.86
CA ALA A 692 -17.91 8.50 13.51
C ALA A 692 -17.95 8.65 15.05
N ALA A 693 -19.06 9.11 15.61
CA ALA A 693 -19.23 9.23 17.05
C ALA A 693 -19.16 7.86 17.74
N GLY A 694 -18.92 7.87 19.06
CA GLY A 694 -19.01 6.66 19.86
C GLY A 694 -20.45 6.21 20.06
N ILE A 695 -20.68 4.90 20.06
CA ILE A 695 -22.04 4.35 20.24
C ILE A 695 -22.48 4.34 21.71
N GLY A 696 -21.59 4.70 22.64
CA GLY A 696 -21.85 4.68 24.08
C GLY A 696 -22.04 3.26 24.64
N GLU A 697 -22.29 3.18 25.95
CA GLU A 697 -22.59 1.91 26.62
C GLU A 697 -23.94 1.31 26.15
N GLU A 698 -24.92 2.16 25.83
CA GLU A 698 -26.21 1.68 25.30
C GLU A 698 -26.06 1.04 23.92
N GLY A 699 -25.28 1.63 23.01
CA GLY A 699 -24.96 1.05 21.72
C GLY A 699 -24.14 -0.23 21.85
N TRP A 700 -23.22 -0.30 22.81
CA TRP A 700 -22.48 -1.52 23.12
C TRP A 700 -23.39 -2.68 23.54
N ILE A 701 -24.38 -2.41 24.40
CA ILE A 701 -25.40 -3.39 24.81
C ILE A 701 -26.27 -3.80 23.60
N LYS A 702 -26.68 -2.84 22.76
CA LYS A 702 -27.43 -3.13 21.53
C LYS A 702 -26.65 -4.00 20.55
N LEU A 703 -25.35 -3.76 20.38
CA LEU A 703 -24.50 -4.60 19.52
C LEU A 703 -24.44 -6.04 20.03
N ARG A 704 -24.25 -6.22 21.35
CA ARG A 704 -24.31 -7.54 21.99
C ARG A 704 -25.66 -8.22 21.73
N GLN A 705 -26.76 -7.49 21.94
CA GLN A 705 -28.11 -8.04 21.75
C GLN A 705 -28.37 -8.43 20.29
N TRP A 706 -27.95 -7.59 19.33
CA TRP A 706 -28.08 -7.89 17.90
C TRP A 706 -27.37 -9.20 17.50
N VAL A 707 -26.19 -9.48 18.06
CA VAL A 707 -25.54 -10.79 17.87
C VAL A 707 -26.40 -11.91 18.44
N HIS A 708 -26.87 -11.79 19.69
CA HIS A 708 -27.72 -12.82 20.30
C HIS A 708 -29.01 -13.10 19.51
N ASP A 709 -29.54 -12.09 18.80
CA ASP A 709 -30.77 -12.15 18.01
C ASP A 709 -30.55 -12.61 16.55
N GLY A 710 -29.37 -13.16 16.22
CA GLY A 710 -29.08 -13.74 14.89
C GLY A 710 -28.08 -12.97 14.03
N GLY A 711 -27.56 -11.84 14.52
CA GLY A 711 -26.53 -11.07 13.83
C GLY A 711 -25.19 -11.82 13.70
N THR A 712 -24.51 -11.66 12.56
CA THR A 712 -23.18 -12.24 12.35
C THR A 712 -22.06 -11.23 12.65
N LEU A 713 -21.17 -11.51 13.60
CA LEU A 713 -20.06 -10.63 13.95
C LEU A 713 -18.69 -11.22 13.54
N LEU A 714 -17.96 -10.51 12.69
CA LEU A 714 -16.58 -10.88 12.33
C LEU A 714 -15.61 -9.91 12.98
N ALA A 715 -14.56 -10.41 13.64
CA ALA A 715 -13.57 -9.59 14.33
C ALA A 715 -12.16 -9.99 13.93
N ILE A 716 -11.40 -9.06 13.35
CA ILE A 716 -10.11 -9.34 12.70
C ILE A 716 -8.94 -8.73 13.48
N GLY A 717 -7.86 -9.50 13.64
CA GLY A 717 -6.68 -9.13 14.41
C GLY A 717 -7.04 -8.70 15.83
N SER A 718 -6.56 -7.52 16.23
CA SER A 718 -6.85 -6.92 17.53
C SER A 718 -8.34 -6.72 17.87
N ALA A 719 -9.25 -6.67 16.87
CA ALA A 719 -10.69 -6.59 17.16
C ALA A 719 -11.25 -7.87 17.79
N SER A 720 -10.54 -9.00 17.68
CA SER A 720 -10.90 -10.26 18.36
C SER A 720 -11.02 -10.08 19.88
N GLU A 721 -10.17 -9.24 20.50
CA GLU A 721 -10.29 -8.92 21.93
C GLU A 721 -11.56 -8.10 22.22
N THR A 722 -11.93 -7.18 21.32
CA THR A 722 -13.16 -6.40 21.44
C THR A 722 -14.40 -7.29 21.34
N ALA A 723 -14.43 -8.25 20.41
CA ALA A 723 -15.51 -9.22 20.32
C ALA A 723 -15.58 -10.14 21.55
N ARG A 724 -14.41 -10.59 22.05
CA ARG A 724 -14.34 -11.36 23.30
C ARG A 724 -14.96 -10.58 24.46
N ASP A 725 -14.59 -9.31 24.64
CA ASP A 725 -15.13 -8.47 25.71
C ASP A 725 -16.62 -8.14 25.50
N LEU A 726 -17.04 -8.00 24.24
CA LEU A 726 -18.42 -7.71 23.86
C LEU A 726 -19.35 -8.87 24.18
N LEU A 727 -18.92 -10.12 24.05
CA LEU A 727 -19.80 -11.30 24.10
C LEU A 727 -19.42 -12.30 25.22
N ASP A 728 -18.35 -12.05 25.96
CA ASP A 728 -17.73 -13.00 26.90
C ASP A 728 -17.35 -14.33 26.22
N LEU A 729 -16.71 -14.22 25.04
CA LEU A 729 -16.32 -15.40 24.27
C LEU A 729 -15.38 -16.30 25.09
N PRO A 730 -15.50 -17.63 24.98
CA PRO A 730 -14.73 -18.58 25.77
C PRO A 730 -13.32 -18.80 25.22
N ILE A 731 -12.59 -17.71 25.01
CA ILE A 731 -11.20 -17.68 24.57
C ILE A 731 -10.36 -16.79 25.48
N GLU A 732 -9.10 -17.15 25.68
CA GLU A 732 -8.11 -16.37 26.43
C GLU A 732 -6.86 -16.12 25.59
N PRO A 733 -6.28 -14.91 25.61
CA PRO A 733 -4.99 -14.60 24.99
C PRO A 733 -3.91 -15.59 25.41
N ALA A 734 -3.22 -16.16 24.43
CA ALA A 734 -2.17 -17.15 24.64
C ALA A 734 -0.78 -16.51 24.72
N LEU A 735 -0.59 -15.38 24.04
CA LEU A 735 0.65 -14.63 23.95
C LEU A 735 0.74 -13.60 25.08
N PRO A 736 1.97 -13.22 25.50
CA PRO A 736 2.16 -12.11 26.41
C PRO A 736 1.43 -10.85 25.94
N ALA A 737 0.97 -10.04 26.88
CA ALA A 737 0.29 -8.79 26.54
C ALA A 737 1.14 -7.98 25.56
N PRO A 738 0.58 -7.51 24.44
CA PRO A 738 1.32 -6.71 23.47
C PRO A 738 1.90 -5.49 24.17
N GLU A 739 3.16 -5.16 23.86
CA GLU A 739 3.79 -3.94 24.36
C GLU A 739 2.86 -2.74 24.07
N ARG A 740 2.66 -1.85 25.04
CA ARG A 740 2.01 -0.56 24.77
C ARG A 740 2.84 0.17 23.71
N ASN A 741 2.29 0.29 22.50
CA ASN A 741 2.90 1.05 21.40
C ASN A 741 3.10 2.51 21.83
N TYR A 742 4.34 2.89 22.16
CA TYR A 742 4.70 4.30 22.35
C TYR A 742 4.73 5.08 21.02
N GLY A 743 4.52 4.42 19.87
CA GLY A 743 4.45 5.02 18.53
C GLY A 743 3.04 5.37 18.04
N ASP A 744 1.98 4.69 18.51
CA ASP A 744 0.59 4.99 18.12
C ASP A 744 -0.03 6.11 18.97
N GLU A 745 0.66 6.54 20.03
CA GLU A 745 0.25 7.64 20.92
C GLU A 745 0.60 9.05 20.40
N GLU A 746 1.15 9.22 19.19
CA GLU A 746 1.40 10.57 18.68
C GLU A 746 0.12 11.37 18.36
N THR A 747 -1.07 10.76 18.42
CA THR A 747 -2.35 11.45 18.25
C THR A 747 -3.17 11.66 19.53
N HIS A 748 -2.85 11.01 20.67
CA HIS A 748 -3.67 11.15 21.88
C HIS A 748 -2.87 11.00 23.19
N ALA A 749 -2.14 12.03 23.58
CA ALA A 749 -1.66 12.18 24.95
C ALA A 749 -1.55 13.67 25.35
N GLU A 750 -2.68 14.31 25.64
CA GLU A 750 -2.72 15.65 26.25
C GLU A 750 -3.14 15.67 27.73
N GLU A 751 -3.44 14.54 28.36
CA GLU A 751 -3.94 14.54 29.73
C GLU A 751 -3.11 13.64 30.64
N GLU A 752 -2.04 14.21 31.23
CA GLU A 752 -1.64 14.05 32.63
C GLU A 752 -0.23 14.65 32.86
N MET A 753 -0.18 15.96 33.14
CA MET A 753 1.02 16.62 33.68
C MET A 753 0.71 17.22 35.04
N VAL A 754 1.14 16.56 36.13
CA VAL A 754 1.28 17.21 37.44
C VAL A 754 2.58 16.78 38.14
N SER A 755 3.43 17.78 38.40
CA SER A 755 4.52 17.87 39.40
C SER A 755 5.95 17.42 39.05
N ALA A 756 6.61 18.15 38.14
CA ALA A 756 8.04 17.97 37.81
C ALA A 756 9.04 18.78 38.68
N ALA A 757 8.63 19.49 39.73
CA ALA A 757 9.53 20.38 40.47
C ALA A 757 10.38 19.69 41.57
N GLY A 758 9.99 18.49 42.03
CA GLY A 758 10.72 17.76 43.08
C GLY A 758 11.78 16.78 42.59
N ALA A 759 11.76 16.41 41.31
CA ALA A 759 12.60 15.36 40.74
C ALA A 759 14.00 15.86 40.31
N ALA A 760 14.13 17.15 40.01
CA ALA A 760 15.34 17.72 39.41
C ALA A 760 16.59 17.67 40.32
N GLN A 761 16.42 17.64 41.64
CA GLN A 761 17.56 17.57 42.57
C GLN A 761 18.05 16.13 42.82
N LYS A 762 17.19 15.12 42.61
CA LYS A 762 17.57 13.68 42.70
C LYS A 762 18.18 13.15 41.40
N LEU A 763 17.90 13.83 40.28
CA LEU A 763 18.40 13.50 38.94
C LEU A 763 19.90 13.75 38.77
N LYS A 764 20.48 14.74 39.45
CA LYS A 764 21.93 15.04 39.33
C LYS A 764 22.85 14.01 39.99
N ASP A 765 22.37 13.29 41.00
CA ASP A 765 23.19 12.32 41.75
C ASP A 765 23.09 10.88 41.20
N THR A 766 22.28 10.65 40.15
CA THR A 766 21.98 9.30 39.60
C THR A 766 22.78 8.98 38.31
N PHE A 767 23.61 9.90 37.81
CA PHE A 767 24.35 9.74 36.54
C PHE A 767 25.59 8.84 36.62
N MET A 768 25.39 7.57 36.96
CA MET A 768 26.31 6.46 36.69
C MET A 768 25.55 5.15 36.38
N SER A 769 24.27 5.20 35.98
CA SER A 769 23.41 4.02 35.95
C SER A 769 22.77 3.72 34.57
N PRO A 770 22.50 2.43 34.25
CA PRO A 770 21.86 1.93 33.02
C PRO A 770 20.52 2.57 32.60
N ALA A 771 19.95 3.48 33.38
CA ALA A 771 18.68 4.12 33.07
C ALA A 771 18.77 5.20 31.97
N SER A 772 19.94 5.81 31.72
CA SER A 772 20.11 6.70 30.55
C SER A 772 20.10 5.93 29.24
N LEU A 773 20.57 4.68 29.26
CA LEU A 773 20.42 3.73 28.16
C LEU A 773 18.93 3.45 27.90
N MET A 774 18.09 3.35 28.93
CA MET A 774 16.65 3.05 28.79
C MET A 774 15.84 4.14 28.06
N TYR A 775 16.25 5.42 28.08
CA TYR A 775 15.49 6.48 27.39
C TYR A 775 15.77 6.48 25.89
N THR A 776 17.01 6.22 25.47
CA THR A 776 17.40 6.08 24.06
C THR A 776 17.00 4.70 23.49
N LEU A 777 16.99 3.65 24.32
CA LEU A 777 16.57 2.31 23.90
C LEU A 777 15.05 2.16 23.73
N ARG A 778 14.23 3.00 24.35
CA ARG A 778 12.76 2.81 24.38
C ARG A 778 12.12 2.77 22.98
N ASP A 779 12.70 3.51 22.04
CA ASP A 779 12.19 3.61 20.68
C ASP A 779 12.75 2.50 19.76
N GLU A 780 13.96 1.98 20.04
CA GLU A 780 14.66 1.01 19.19
C GLU A 780 14.65 -0.45 19.70
N VAL A 781 14.35 -0.67 20.98
CA VAL A 781 14.42 -1.98 21.65
C VAL A 781 13.03 -2.55 21.86
N ALA A 782 12.78 -3.78 21.37
CA ALA A 782 11.73 -4.63 21.94
C ALA A 782 12.12 -4.90 23.39
N ASP A 783 11.26 -4.56 24.36
CA ASP A 783 11.57 -4.62 25.79
C ASP A 783 12.25 -5.98 26.08
N PRO A 784 13.46 -6.01 26.70
CA PRO A 784 14.16 -7.26 26.99
C PRO A 784 13.32 -8.28 27.80
N THR A 785 12.17 -7.85 28.34
CA THR A 785 11.20 -8.68 29.06
C THR A 785 10.09 -9.30 28.18
N SER A 786 9.91 -8.91 26.91
CA SER A 786 8.95 -9.54 26.00
C SER A 786 9.58 -10.74 25.27
N LEU A 787 9.26 -11.96 25.74
CA LEU A 787 9.77 -13.21 25.15
C LEU A 787 9.11 -13.56 23.80
N PHE A 788 8.20 -12.72 23.30
CA PHE A 788 7.47 -12.90 22.04
C PHE A 788 7.42 -11.59 21.26
N TYR A 789 7.86 -11.60 19.99
CA TYR A 789 7.74 -10.45 19.10
C TYR A 789 7.67 -10.91 17.65
N CYS A 790 6.66 -10.42 16.92
CA CYS A 790 6.49 -10.64 15.49
C CYS A 790 6.08 -9.33 14.80
N PRO A 791 7.02 -8.64 14.14
CA PRO A 791 6.82 -7.32 13.53
C PRO A 791 6.08 -7.35 12.18
N GLY A 792 5.58 -8.50 11.75
CA GLY A 792 4.98 -8.72 10.43
C GLY A 792 5.67 -9.86 9.71
N SER A 793 5.07 -11.04 9.72
CA SER A 793 5.60 -12.26 9.08
C SER A 793 4.48 -13.17 8.62
N LEU A 794 4.80 -14.08 7.71
CA LEU A 794 3.93 -15.17 7.30
C LEU A 794 4.20 -16.37 8.21
N LEU A 795 3.18 -16.76 8.97
CA LEU A 795 3.23 -17.83 9.98
C LEU A 795 2.29 -18.95 9.59
N ASP A 796 2.78 -20.18 9.56
CA ASP A 796 2.01 -21.34 9.13
C ASP A 796 0.80 -21.61 10.02
N ASN A 797 -0.28 -22.10 9.44
CA ASN A 797 -1.53 -22.45 10.13
C ASN A 797 -2.09 -23.75 9.57
N LEU A 798 -2.60 -24.59 10.47
CA LEU A 798 -3.40 -25.77 10.14
C LEU A 798 -4.87 -25.34 10.12
N PHE A 799 -5.54 -25.53 8.99
CA PHE A 799 -6.96 -25.24 8.80
C PHE A 799 -7.79 -26.52 8.86
N ASP A 800 -9.01 -26.41 9.38
CA ASP A 800 -10.04 -27.44 9.21
C ASP A 800 -10.93 -27.10 8.01
N PRO A 801 -10.67 -27.64 6.81
CA PRO A 801 -11.44 -27.32 5.60
C PRO A 801 -12.87 -27.90 5.63
N THR A 802 -13.27 -28.61 6.67
CA THR A 802 -14.67 -29.02 6.87
C THR A 802 -15.51 -27.89 7.50
N GLN A 803 -14.87 -26.97 8.22
CA GLN A 803 -15.51 -25.82 8.83
C GLN A 803 -15.87 -24.77 7.77
N PRO A 804 -17.09 -24.20 7.79
CA PRO A 804 -17.55 -23.26 6.76
C PRO A 804 -16.65 -22.04 6.53
N VAL A 805 -16.04 -21.53 7.60
CA VAL A 805 -15.11 -20.39 7.54
C VAL A 805 -13.84 -20.72 6.74
N ALA A 806 -13.40 -21.97 6.74
CA ALA A 806 -12.19 -22.45 6.05
C ALA A 806 -12.48 -23.23 4.76
N TRP A 807 -13.72 -23.25 4.26
CA TRP A 807 -14.03 -23.87 2.97
C TRP A 807 -13.14 -23.32 1.85
N GLY A 808 -12.52 -24.25 1.11
CA GLY A 808 -11.60 -23.90 0.03
C GLY A 808 -10.27 -23.30 0.50
N MET A 809 -9.89 -23.41 1.78
CA MET A 809 -8.51 -23.27 2.24
C MET A 809 -7.79 -24.62 2.10
N PRO A 810 -6.48 -24.65 1.81
CA PRO A 810 -5.72 -25.89 1.94
C PRO A 810 -5.59 -26.23 3.44
N ALA A 811 -5.32 -27.49 3.76
CA ALA A 811 -5.23 -27.93 5.17
C ALA A 811 -4.07 -27.25 5.93
N GLN A 812 -3.08 -26.71 5.23
CA GLN A 812 -1.94 -25.99 5.78
C GLN A 812 -1.57 -24.83 4.86
N TRP A 813 -1.51 -23.60 5.40
CA TRP A 813 -1.09 -22.39 4.68
C TRP A 813 -0.64 -21.30 5.67
N PRO A 814 0.31 -20.43 5.30
CA PRO A 814 0.64 -19.28 6.13
C PRO A 814 -0.45 -18.22 6.18
N VAL A 815 -0.56 -17.57 7.34
CA VAL A 815 -1.33 -16.35 7.58
C VAL A 815 -0.38 -15.19 7.88
N PHE A 816 -0.78 -13.96 7.56
CA PHE A 816 0.00 -12.79 7.93
C PHE A 816 -0.26 -12.40 9.39
N PHE A 817 0.79 -12.38 10.22
CA PHE A 817 0.74 -12.01 11.63
C PHE A 817 1.57 -10.77 11.90
N ILE A 818 0.97 -9.77 12.57
CA ILE A 818 1.66 -8.54 12.95
C ILE A 818 1.13 -8.00 14.27
N ARG A 819 1.91 -8.17 15.34
CA ARG A 819 1.58 -7.67 16.71
C ARG A 819 0.16 -8.05 17.16
N ASP A 820 -0.31 -9.20 16.68
CA ASP A 820 -1.65 -9.72 16.85
C ASP A 820 -1.69 -10.71 18.04
N GLN A 821 -2.77 -11.49 18.19
CA GLN A 821 -2.95 -12.41 19.31
C GLN A 821 -3.25 -13.85 18.83
N ALA A 822 -2.95 -14.84 19.66
CA ALA A 822 -3.42 -16.22 19.51
C ALA A 822 -4.22 -16.61 20.76
N TYR A 823 -5.05 -17.65 20.69
CA TYR A 823 -6.02 -17.92 21.75
C TYR A 823 -6.03 -19.37 22.25
N ARG A 824 -6.32 -19.52 23.54
CA ARG A 824 -6.69 -20.79 24.19
C ARG A 824 -8.19 -20.82 24.38
N LEU A 825 -8.83 -21.94 24.06
CA LEU A 825 -10.22 -22.15 24.38
C LEU A 825 -10.40 -22.42 25.87
N ARG A 826 -11.50 -21.90 26.42
CA ARG A 826 -11.99 -22.19 27.75
C ARG A 826 -13.25 -23.05 27.67
N PRO A 827 -13.53 -23.88 28.69
CA PRO A 827 -14.83 -24.50 28.81
C PRO A 827 -15.94 -23.45 28.91
N SER A 828 -17.02 -23.65 28.17
CA SER A 828 -18.26 -22.87 28.25
C SER A 828 -19.46 -23.80 28.18
N PHE A 829 -20.55 -23.41 28.85
CA PHE A 829 -21.84 -24.13 28.78
C PHE A 829 -22.86 -23.41 27.90
N ASP A 830 -22.64 -22.13 27.60
CA ASP A 830 -23.61 -21.25 26.94
C ASP A 830 -23.20 -20.87 25.51
N ILE A 831 -21.92 -21.02 25.16
CA ILE A 831 -21.36 -20.66 23.85
C ILE A 831 -20.61 -21.87 23.30
N GLN A 832 -21.02 -22.34 22.11
CA GLN A 832 -20.27 -23.35 21.37
C GLN A 832 -19.12 -22.68 20.64
N ALA A 833 -17.94 -23.30 20.62
CA ALA A 833 -16.73 -22.77 20.00
C ALA A 833 -16.05 -23.87 19.19
N GLU A 834 -15.73 -23.57 17.94
CA GLU A 834 -15.05 -24.47 17.01
C GLU A 834 -13.74 -23.83 16.54
N VAL A 835 -12.64 -24.58 16.63
CA VAL A 835 -11.32 -24.11 16.15
C VAL A 835 -11.24 -24.31 14.65
N VAL A 836 -11.31 -23.22 13.90
CA VAL A 836 -11.23 -23.21 12.44
C VAL A 836 -9.77 -23.33 11.97
N SER A 837 -8.85 -22.66 12.69
CA SER A 837 -7.42 -22.83 12.44
C SER A 837 -6.58 -22.65 13.69
N LYS A 838 -5.40 -23.27 13.68
CA LYS A 838 -4.40 -23.18 14.76
C LYS A 838 -2.99 -23.20 14.20
N TYR A 839 -2.03 -22.73 14.98
CA TYR A 839 -0.61 -22.85 14.63
C TYR A 839 -0.12 -24.30 14.82
N PRO A 840 0.76 -24.81 13.95
CA PRO A 840 1.37 -26.13 14.10
C PRO A 840 2.29 -26.21 15.34
N SER A 841 2.73 -27.42 15.68
CA SER A 841 3.62 -27.66 16.83
C SER A 841 5.09 -27.30 16.59
N SER A 842 5.49 -27.07 15.34
CA SER A 842 6.83 -26.66 14.90
C SER A 842 6.77 -25.97 13.54
N ASP A 843 7.88 -25.36 13.13
CA ASP A 843 8.08 -24.77 11.80
C ASP A 843 7.01 -23.70 11.49
N ILE A 844 6.69 -22.86 12.48
CA ILE A 844 5.63 -21.87 12.34
C ILE A 844 6.09 -20.71 11.45
N LEU A 845 7.30 -20.18 11.63
CA LEU A 845 7.78 -19.11 10.74
C LEU A 845 7.95 -19.64 9.30
N GLN A 846 7.24 -19.05 8.34
CA GLN A 846 7.34 -19.38 6.92
C GLN A 846 8.01 -18.29 6.08
N SER A 847 7.95 -17.03 6.47
CA SER A 847 8.66 -15.93 5.79
C SER A 847 8.69 -14.68 6.68
N GLY A 848 9.87 -14.10 6.91
CA GLY A 848 10.08 -12.94 7.78
C GLY A 848 10.95 -13.25 9.00
N TRP A 849 10.55 -12.77 10.18
CA TRP A 849 11.25 -12.99 11.45
C TRP A 849 10.28 -13.07 12.64
N LEU A 850 10.56 -14.00 13.54
CA LEU A 850 9.74 -14.32 14.71
C LEU A 850 10.63 -14.61 15.92
N LEU A 851 10.36 -13.91 17.02
CA LEU A 851 10.89 -14.24 18.34
C LEU A 851 9.77 -14.88 19.18
N GLY A 852 10.08 -15.98 19.86
CA GLY A 852 9.14 -16.62 20.80
C GLY A 852 8.16 -17.59 20.14
N GLU A 853 8.56 -18.29 19.06
CA GLU A 853 7.72 -19.25 18.34
C GLU A 853 6.96 -20.24 19.26
N ASP A 854 7.58 -20.67 20.36
CA ASP A 854 6.99 -21.60 21.33
C ASP A 854 5.64 -21.14 21.91
N TYR A 855 5.38 -19.82 21.99
CA TYR A 855 4.12 -19.30 22.52
C TYR A 855 2.93 -19.54 21.58
N LEU A 856 3.18 -19.75 20.29
CA LEU A 856 2.13 -19.95 19.28
C LEU A 856 1.74 -21.42 19.14
N LYS A 857 2.60 -22.37 19.55
CA LYS A 857 2.40 -23.81 19.34
C LYS A 857 1.02 -24.28 19.81
N ASP A 858 0.28 -24.91 18.91
CA ASP A 858 -1.06 -25.45 19.11
C ASP A 858 -2.13 -24.42 19.58
N GLN A 859 -1.81 -23.13 19.59
CA GLN A 859 -2.78 -22.08 19.92
C GLN A 859 -3.73 -21.85 18.75
N ALA A 860 -4.99 -21.53 19.04
CA ALA A 860 -5.97 -21.21 18.03
C ALA A 860 -5.69 -19.83 17.43
N ASN A 861 -5.85 -19.71 16.12
CA ASN A 861 -5.80 -18.44 15.41
C ASN A 861 -7.22 -18.01 15.04
N VAL A 862 -7.97 -18.85 14.33
CA VAL A 862 -9.36 -18.57 13.94
C VAL A 862 -10.31 -19.49 14.72
N VAL A 863 -11.32 -18.88 15.33
CA VAL A 863 -12.35 -19.58 16.11
C VAL A 863 -13.72 -19.05 15.71
N SER A 864 -14.66 -19.95 15.44
CA SER A 864 -16.08 -19.63 15.24
C SER A 864 -16.90 -19.97 16.47
N PHE A 865 -17.97 -19.21 16.70
CA PHE A 865 -18.84 -19.37 17.86
C PHE A 865 -20.31 -19.27 17.46
N GLU A 866 -21.14 -20.03 18.17
CA GLU A 866 -22.59 -19.83 18.20
C GLU A 866 -22.95 -19.10 19.50
N VAL A 867 -23.53 -17.89 19.37
CA VAL A 867 -23.84 -17.01 20.50
C VAL A 867 -25.32 -16.62 20.43
N GLY A 868 -26.16 -17.30 21.22
CA GLY A 868 -27.61 -17.19 21.03
C GLY A 868 -28.02 -17.75 19.67
N GLU A 869 -28.70 -16.96 18.85
CA GLU A 869 -29.00 -17.30 17.45
C GLU A 869 -27.94 -16.79 16.46
N GLY A 870 -26.94 -16.04 16.94
CA GLY A 870 -25.91 -15.42 16.10
C GLY A 870 -24.67 -16.27 15.86
N PHE A 871 -23.93 -15.86 14.83
CA PHE A 871 -22.67 -16.48 14.41
C PHE A 871 -21.51 -15.49 14.57
N VAL A 872 -20.44 -15.90 15.23
CA VAL A 872 -19.30 -15.01 15.51
C VAL A 872 -18.01 -15.66 15.06
N VAL A 873 -17.12 -14.90 14.42
CA VAL A 873 -15.78 -15.39 14.05
C VAL A 873 -14.73 -14.41 14.52
N THR A 874 -13.76 -14.90 15.29
CA THR A 874 -12.56 -14.15 15.66
C THR A 874 -11.39 -14.65 14.84
N PHE A 875 -10.70 -13.74 14.17
CA PHE A 875 -9.42 -13.98 13.51
C PHE A 875 -8.33 -13.35 14.39
N GLY A 876 -7.54 -14.16 15.08
CA GLY A 876 -6.49 -13.67 15.97
C GLY A 876 -5.43 -12.85 15.24
N THR A 877 -5.25 -13.15 13.96
CA THR A 877 -4.33 -12.49 13.03
C THR A 877 -5.07 -11.60 12.01
N GLN A 878 -4.36 -10.68 11.37
CA GLN A 878 -4.86 -9.88 10.24
C GLN A 878 -4.88 -10.69 8.93
N VAL A 879 -5.90 -11.52 8.76
CA VAL A 879 -6.15 -12.33 7.54
C VAL A 879 -6.42 -11.50 6.28
N ASP A 880 -6.59 -10.19 6.43
CA ASP A 880 -6.88 -9.19 5.41
C ASP A 880 -5.77 -8.12 5.28
N PHE A 881 -4.63 -8.31 5.95
CA PHE A 881 -3.59 -7.29 6.13
C PHE A 881 -3.29 -6.51 4.85
N ARG A 882 -3.59 -5.20 4.86
CA ARG A 882 -3.35 -4.23 3.76
C ARG A 882 -3.88 -4.67 2.39
N ALA A 883 -4.89 -5.54 2.33
CA ALA A 883 -5.32 -6.22 1.10
C ALA A 883 -4.19 -7.03 0.40
N GLN A 884 -3.07 -7.27 1.08
CA GLN A 884 -1.93 -8.05 0.61
C GLN A 884 -2.21 -9.55 0.76
N ALA A 885 -2.77 -9.95 1.91
CA ALA A 885 -3.03 -11.36 2.25
C ALA A 885 -4.30 -11.95 1.58
N ARG A 886 -4.43 -11.84 0.26
CA ARG A 886 -5.63 -12.24 -0.50
C ARG A 886 -6.01 -13.71 -0.31
N ALA A 887 -5.02 -14.60 -0.11
CA ALA A 887 -5.24 -16.01 0.15
C ALA A 887 -6.18 -16.25 1.35
N THR A 888 -5.99 -15.49 2.42
CA THR A 888 -6.68 -15.66 3.70
C THR A 888 -7.91 -14.76 3.83
N THR A 889 -8.01 -13.67 3.06
CA THR A 889 -9.21 -12.84 2.96
C THR A 889 -10.46 -13.64 2.59
N LYS A 890 -10.28 -14.77 1.87
CA LYS A 890 -11.35 -15.74 1.58
C LYS A 890 -12.15 -16.13 2.82
N MET A 891 -11.50 -16.30 3.96
CA MET A 891 -12.16 -16.71 5.20
C MET A 891 -13.14 -15.65 5.71
N VAL A 892 -12.85 -14.36 5.48
CA VAL A 892 -13.76 -13.25 5.77
C VAL A 892 -15.01 -13.36 4.91
N PHE A 893 -14.87 -13.58 3.60
CA PHE A 893 -16.01 -13.78 2.71
C PHE A 893 -16.81 -15.04 3.04
N ASN A 894 -16.14 -16.16 3.34
CA ASN A 894 -16.80 -17.38 3.80
C ASN A 894 -17.71 -17.08 5.00
N ALA A 895 -17.19 -16.37 6.00
CA ALA A 895 -17.97 -16.03 7.19
C ALA A 895 -19.10 -15.02 6.90
N ILE A 896 -18.89 -14.02 6.03
CA ILE A 896 -19.92 -13.05 5.60
C ILE A 896 -21.14 -13.78 5.02
N TYR A 897 -20.93 -14.74 4.12
CA TYR A 897 -22.05 -15.40 3.43
C TYR A 897 -22.54 -16.65 4.16
N HIS A 898 -21.75 -17.25 5.04
CA HIS A 898 -22.18 -18.40 5.83
C HIS A 898 -23.01 -18.00 7.05
N GLY A 899 -22.60 -16.99 7.82
CA GLY A 899 -23.30 -16.60 9.05
C GLY A 899 -24.81 -16.38 8.89
N PRO A 900 -25.27 -15.60 7.88
CA PRO A 900 -26.69 -15.38 7.65
C PRO A 900 -27.38 -16.47 6.80
N SER A 901 -26.64 -17.50 6.36
CA SER A 901 -27.20 -18.57 5.53
C SER A 901 -28.15 -19.49 6.31
N THR A 902 -29.03 -20.19 5.60
CA THR A 902 -29.95 -21.16 6.20
C THR A 902 -29.52 -22.57 5.85
N ALA A 903 -29.28 -23.41 6.86
CA ALA A 903 -29.05 -24.84 6.66
C ALA A 903 -30.28 -25.50 6.04
N ILE A 904 -30.09 -26.29 4.99
CA ILE A 904 -31.14 -26.98 4.25
C ILE A 904 -30.78 -28.45 4.03
N PRO A 905 -31.72 -29.39 4.27
CA PRO A 905 -31.51 -30.80 3.94
C PRO A 905 -31.33 -31.01 2.43
N ALA A 906 -30.61 -32.07 2.06
CA ALA A 906 -30.36 -32.45 0.66
C ALA A 906 -31.63 -32.50 -0.21
N ALA A 907 -32.76 -32.89 0.36
CA ALA A 907 -34.04 -33.00 -0.34
C ALA A 907 -34.62 -31.63 -0.77
N ASP A 908 -34.28 -30.56 -0.06
CA ASP A 908 -34.87 -29.23 -0.24
C ASP A 908 -34.01 -28.32 -1.14
N VAL A 909 -32.77 -28.73 -1.43
CA VAL A 909 -31.84 -28.00 -2.32
C VAL A 909 -32.47 -27.71 -3.68
N ALA A 910 -33.21 -28.68 -4.25
CA ALA A 910 -33.91 -28.52 -5.52
C ALA A 910 -34.94 -27.38 -5.48
N THR A 911 -35.64 -27.27 -4.36
CA THR A 911 -36.73 -26.31 -4.15
C THR A 911 -36.19 -24.90 -3.95
N VAL A 912 -35.08 -24.76 -3.23
CA VAL A 912 -34.41 -23.46 -3.04
C VAL A 912 -33.84 -22.92 -4.35
N LEU A 913 -33.28 -23.78 -5.19
CA LEU A 913 -32.71 -23.40 -6.48
C LEU A 913 -33.73 -23.37 -7.63
N ALA A 914 -35.02 -23.58 -7.35
CA ALA A 914 -36.05 -23.46 -8.38
C ALA A 914 -36.17 -21.98 -8.82
N PRO A 915 -36.25 -21.72 -10.14
CA PRO A 915 -36.29 -20.37 -10.69
C PRO A 915 -37.57 -19.60 -10.39
#